data_AF-A0A7Y5JIW8-F1
#
_entry.id   AF-A0A7Y5JIW8-F1
#
_cell.length_a   1.000
_cell.length_b   1.000
_cell.length_c   1.000
_cell.angle_alpha   90.00
_cell.angle_beta   90.00
_cell.angle_gamma   90.00
#
_symmetry.space_group_name_H-M   'P 1'
#
loop_
_entity.id
_entity.type
_entity.pdbx_description
1 polymer ?
#
loop_
_entity_poly.entity_id
_entity_poly.type
_entity_poly.pdbx_seq_one_letter_code
_entity_poly.pdbx_strand_id
1 'polypeptide(L)'
;MAPGDVTAQSFSSRKVCLARAREHIANHAYAAAEQTLTRGCEQWPDLSFDSEWLTVLGHAAWRRHRKREAAGLLRRAAREEDTHVESRFLLGRVLVDCGMFDRGVEVLRRVADDADGLVPYRAHALSALCVAYAAMGLNKSAQDAIEKAAAFGLVSAQLLADEGYRLLRIGAFKEAEVQLAKALQIDATCEDAFERLAGVLYVQGKLDSAMEVLAYAIEQSAEHLPLHQLMGEVHVTRNKHREAAAFFKHAAEISPDGDNVDELLYLQGRALHRAGFSEQALACFRQLLERRPRSSLVPEVQARVNALGAPKKGARTRRLENFPRVLQKRSYCAPNTLANVLRYIGQPATQEDVAARILRQGSTRWPDLMDFVLEQKGIAYRLVKGSLDLIREMVDKGVPVVTTEYQGLSGHMLAVIGYDDAGELIIAQDPNYIEPVEISYAAFRKSWLHDDALCLLMVPQGKSALLPPAPEPALDSARGMLELLRVFNGGNLRLAAEQAQRLHELDKTLLTPLRVLAEIAIDAKAETELRGYCEAALKVSSDCFWARRHLAAATLLSGKLEAALRQFRQALALHRDDHLLVITVAELLIALKRKKPGLALLARALEEDPQFRRARLRLAQELAEADKPAATWHARVLVEFDPTDAQARELLTQLAGETAVREIESAAKKDTPAAKAKAAPAGTPTSSEEEFEVEEDE
;
A
#
# COMPACT_ATOMS: atom_id res chain seq x y z
N MET A 1 13.18 28.20 41.93
CA MET A 1 14.05 27.21 42.58
C MET A 1 14.97 26.62 41.52
N ALA A 2 16.26 26.49 41.81
CA ALA A 2 17.27 25.96 40.88
C ALA A 2 16.94 24.51 40.46
N PRO A 3 17.42 24.05 39.27
CA PRO A 3 17.28 22.65 38.87
C PRO A 3 18.17 21.82 39.80
N GLY A 4 17.57 21.15 40.77
CA GLY A 4 18.26 20.23 41.65
C GLY A 4 18.66 18.97 40.90
N ASP A 5 19.93 18.57 41.07
CA ASP A 5 20.47 17.25 40.77
C ASP A 5 19.47 16.13 41.13
N VAL A 6 18.95 15.43 40.11
CA VAL A 6 18.27 14.15 40.27
C VAL A 6 19.30 13.03 40.06
N THR A 7 20.33 13.00 40.89
CA THR A 7 21.20 11.84 41.03
C THR A 7 20.54 10.80 41.94
N ALA A 8 20.17 9.66 41.35
CA ALA A 8 19.95 8.35 41.98
C ALA A 8 19.09 8.30 43.28
N GLN A 9 17.77 8.41 43.17
CA GLN A 9 16.88 7.81 44.17
C GLN A 9 16.68 6.32 43.82
N SER A 10 17.21 5.42 44.65
CA SER A 10 16.89 3.99 44.59
C SER A 10 15.38 3.78 44.83
N PHE A 11 14.75 2.90 44.06
CA PHE A 11 13.34 2.58 44.29
C PHE A 11 13.18 1.83 45.61
N SER A 12 12.12 2.15 46.36
CA SER A 12 11.82 1.50 47.65
C SER A 12 11.38 0.03 47.49
N SER A 13 10.83 -0.35 46.32
CA SER A 13 10.52 -1.74 45.97
C SER A 13 10.32 -1.92 44.46
N ARG A 14 10.36 -3.17 43.99
CA ARG A 14 10.05 -3.57 42.59
C ARG A 14 8.66 -3.10 42.16
N LYS A 15 7.66 -3.29 43.03
CA LYS A 15 6.26 -2.89 42.79
C LYS A 15 6.10 -1.38 42.57
N VAL A 16 6.81 -0.57 43.37
CA VAL A 16 6.79 0.90 43.23
C VAL A 16 7.40 1.33 41.91
N CYS A 17 8.50 0.70 41.50
CA CYS A 17 9.13 0.98 40.20
C CYS A 17 8.17 0.64 39.04
N LEU A 18 7.54 -0.53 39.07
CA LEU A 18 6.61 -0.97 38.02
C LEU A 18 5.34 -0.10 37.99
N ALA A 19 4.78 0.26 39.15
CA ALA A 19 3.63 1.15 39.23
C ALA A 19 3.92 2.53 38.62
N ARG A 20 5.10 3.10 38.93
CA ARG A 20 5.55 4.37 38.34
C ARG A 20 5.75 4.26 36.83
N ALA A 21 6.28 3.14 36.34
CA ALA A 21 6.39 2.92 34.90
C ALA A 21 5.01 2.86 34.23
N ARG A 22 4.02 2.19 34.83
CA ARG A 22 2.64 2.15 34.33
C ARG A 22 1.96 3.52 34.37
N GLU A 23 2.23 4.33 35.39
CA GLU A 23 1.75 5.72 35.46
C GLU A 23 2.33 6.56 34.31
N HIS A 24 3.62 6.40 34.02
CA HIS A 24 4.23 7.05 32.85
C HIS A 24 3.58 6.62 31.54
N ILE A 25 3.26 5.33 31.35
CA ILE A 25 2.49 4.84 30.20
C ILE A 25 1.11 5.50 30.10
N ALA A 26 0.38 5.58 31.22
CA ALA A 26 -0.96 6.17 31.27
C ALA A 26 -0.96 7.67 30.94
N ASN A 27 0.14 8.36 31.24
CA ASN A 27 0.34 9.77 30.94
C ASN A 27 1.07 10.00 29.59
N HIS A 28 1.13 8.99 28.72
CA HIS A 28 1.79 9.07 27.40
C HIS A 28 3.29 9.46 27.45
N ALA A 29 3.95 9.28 28.60
CA ALA A 29 5.36 9.60 28.83
C ALA A 29 6.23 8.34 28.64
N TYR A 30 6.29 7.83 27.41
CA TYR A 30 6.89 6.54 27.10
C TYR A 30 8.40 6.50 27.36
N ALA A 31 9.11 7.59 27.06
CA ALA A 31 10.53 7.69 27.36
C ALA A 31 10.80 7.65 28.88
N ALA A 32 9.95 8.28 29.69
CA ALA A 32 10.07 8.25 31.15
C ALA A 32 9.76 6.85 31.73
N ALA A 33 8.81 6.12 31.14
CA ALA A 33 8.53 4.73 31.50
C ALA A 33 9.77 3.85 31.26
N GLU A 34 10.41 3.96 30.10
CA GLU A 34 11.62 3.19 29.76
C GLU A 34 12.79 3.51 30.68
N GLN A 35 13.01 4.78 30.99
CA GLN A 35 14.06 5.18 31.93
C GLN A 35 13.80 4.61 33.33
N THR A 36 12.55 4.62 33.78
CA THR A 36 12.14 4.03 35.06
C THR A 36 12.43 2.53 35.08
N LEU A 37 12.04 1.80 34.03
CA LEU A 37 12.28 0.36 33.88
C LEU A 37 13.78 0.03 33.70
N THR A 38 14.56 0.89 33.07
CA THR A 38 16.00 0.67 32.93
C THR A 38 16.70 0.74 34.29
N ARG A 39 16.40 1.78 35.07
CA ARG A 39 16.93 1.94 36.43
C ARG A 39 16.49 0.82 37.38
N GLY A 40 15.25 0.36 37.23
CA GLY A 40 14.78 -0.79 38.01
C GLY A 40 15.56 -2.07 37.71
N CYS A 41 15.92 -2.33 36.44
CA CYS A 41 16.79 -3.45 36.06
C CYS A 41 18.23 -3.28 36.58
N GLU A 42 18.75 -2.06 36.66
CA GLU A 42 20.07 -1.79 37.27
C GLU A 42 20.09 -2.15 38.76
N GLN A 43 18.99 -1.87 39.48
CA GLN A 43 18.84 -2.19 40.90
C GLN A 43 18.51 -3.68 41.13
N TRP A 44 17.75 -4.30 40.23
CA TRP A 44 17.34 -5.72 40.30
C TRP A 44 17.48 -6.39 38.92
N PRO A 45 18.67 -6.96 38.59
CA PRO A 45 18.93 -7.51 37.25
C PRO A 45 18.04 -8.68 36.83
N ASP A 46 17.45 -9.40 37.79
CA ASP A 46 16.52 -10.52 37.54
C ASP A 46 15.20 -10.07 36.92
N LEU A 47 14.82 -8.79 37.08
CA LEU A 47 13.63 -8.20 36.42
C LEU A 47 13.70 -8.23 34.90
N SER A 48 14.89 -8.39 34.32
CA SER A 48 15.06 -8.53 32.86
C SER A 48 14.38 -9.77 32.27
N PHE A 49 13.95 -10.71 33.10
CA PHE A 49 13.19 -11.91 32.72
C PHE A 49 11.74 -11.91 33.19
N ASP A 50 11.33 -10.93 34.01
CA ASP A 50 9.99 -10.83 34.60
C ASP A 50 8.94 -10.47 33.54
N SER A 51 7.84 -11.22 33.50
CA SER A 51 6.81 -11.06 32.46
C SER A 51 6.06 -9.73 32.54
N GLU A 52 5.75 -9.23 33.75
CA GLU A 52 5.07 -7.93 33.89
C GLU A 52 6.00 -6.79 33.47
N TRP A 53 7.29 -6.90 33.83
CA TRP A 53 8.30 -5.94 33.43
C TRP A 53 8.48 -5.88 31.91
N LEU A 54 8.61 -7.04 31.28
CA LEU A 54 8.77 -7.18 29.84
C LEU A 54 7.53 -6.67 29.09
N THR A 55 6.34 -6.74 29.68
CA THR A 55 5.12 -6.20 29.07
C THR A 55 5.06 -4.69 29.12
N VAL A 56 5.35 -4.06 30.26
CA VAL A 56 5.35 -2.60 30.34
C VAL A 56 6.47 -2.03 29.46
N LEU A 57 7.65 -2.66 29.45
CA LEU A 57 8.73 -2.29 28.55
C LEU A 57 8.36 -2.50 27.07
N GLY A 58 7.71 -3.61 26.75
CA GLY A 58 7.22 -3.90 25.41
C GLY A 58 6.17 -2.90 24.95
N HIS A 59 5.28 -2.45 25.84
CA HIS A 59 4.30 -1.41 25.55
C HIS A 59 4.99 -0.06 25.27
N ALA A 60 5.93 0.36 26.12
CA ALA A 60 6.68 1.59 25.90
C ALA A 60 7.45 1.55 24.57
N ALA A 61 8.17 0.46 24.31
CA ALA A 61 8.91 0.26 23.07
C ALA A 61 8.00 0.30 21.85
N TRP A 62 6.79 -0.26 21.93
CA TRP A 62 5.81 -0.21 20.85
C TRP A 62 5.35 1.22 20.54
N ARG A 63 4.95 2.00 21.57
CA ARG A 63 4.53 3.40 21.38
C ARG A 63 5.67 4.30 20.92
N ARG A 64 6.92 3.94 21.23
CA ARG A 64 8.12 4.55 20.64
C ARG A 64 8.50 3.95 19.28
N HIS A 65 7.62 3.26 18.57
CA HIS A 65 7.86 2.72 17.23
C HIS A 65 9.06 1.75 17.11
N ARG A 66 9.52 1.16 18.22
CA ARG A 66 10.48 0.04 18.24
C ARG A 66 9.71 -1.28 18.17
N LYS A 67 8.92 -1.44 17.11
CA LYS A 67 7.92 -2.52 16.95
C LYS A 67 8.55 -3.91 17.01
N ARG A 68 9.72 -4.09 16.39
CA ARG A 68 10.43 -5.39 16.41
C ARG A 68 10.93 -5.77 17.80
N GLU A 69 11.45 -4.80 18.54
CA GLU A 69 11.89 -4.97 19.92
C GLU A 69 10.69 -5.30 20.82
N ALA A 70 9.62 -4.51 20.70
CA ALA A 70 8.36 -4.72 21.43
C ALA A 70 7.80 -6.13 21.20
N ALA A 71 7.74 -6.59 19.95
CA ALA A 71 7.29 -7.95 19.62
C ALA A 71 8.19 -9.02 20.27
N GLY A 72 9.50 -8.79 20.36
CA GLY A 72 10.45 -9.69 21.03
C GLY A 72 10.25 -9.75 22.54
N LEU A 73 10.07 -8.58 23.18
CA LEU A 73 9.80 -8.46 24.62
C LEU A 73 8.47 -9.11 25.00
N LEU A 74 7.40 -8.77 24.28
CA LEU A 74 6.06 -9.30 24.53
C LEU A 74 5.96 -10.79 24.24
N ARG A 75 6.69 -11.31 23.25
CA ARG A 75 6.79 -12.76 23.01
C ARG A 75 7.46 -13.49 24.16
N ARG A 76 8.43 -12.87 24.84
CA ARG A 76 9.08 -13.46 26.03
C ARG A 76 8.12 -13.43 27.22
N ALA A 77 7.45 -12.31 27.45
CA ALA A 77 6.43 -12.15 28.49
C ALA A 77 5.26 -13.14 28.32
N ALA A 78 4.86 -13.43 27.08
CA ALA A 78 3.75 -14.32 26.77
C ALA A 78 4.04 -15.83 26.94
N ARG A 79 5.28 -16.23 27.28
CA ARG A 79 5.68 -17.64 27.42
C ARG A 79 5.19 -18.31 28.70
N GLU A 80 4.94 -17.53 29.74
CA GLU A 80 4.42 -18.08 30.99
C GLU A 80 2.94 -18.44 30.80
N GLU A 81 2.58 -19.69 31.13
CA GLU A 81 1.25 -20.25 30.85
C GLU A 81 0.15 -19.50 31.62
N ASP A 82 0.41 -19.11 32.87
CA ASP A 82 -0.65 -18.78 33.83
C ASP A 82 -1.12 -17.30 33.93
N THR A 83 -0.42 -16.26 33.46
CA THR A 83 -0.81 -14.91 33.94
C THR A 83 -0.63 -13.68 33.03
N HIS A 84 -0.39 -13.78 31.72
CA HIS A 84 -0.25 -12.53 30.96
C HIS A 84 -1.06 -12.38 29.68
N VAL A 85 -2.38 -12.43 29.85
CA VAL A 85 -3.40 -12.00 28.86
C VAL A 85 -3.08 -10.62 28.26
N GLU A 86 -2.62 -9.67 29.10
CA GLU A 86 -2.17 -8.34 28.64
C GLU A 86 -1.02 -8.44 27.63
N SER A 87 0.03 -9.22 27.92
CA SER A 87 1.16 -9.39 27.00
C SER A 87 0.76 -10.03 25.68
N ARG A 88 -0.16 -11.02 25.70
CA ARG A 88 -0.66 -11.69 24.49
C ARG A 88 -1.50 -10.73 23.66
N PHE A 89 -2.37 -9.95 24.31
CA PHE A 89 -3.14 -8.90 23.66
C PHE A 89 -2.22 -7.87 22.98
N LEU A 90 -1.24 -7.34 23.71
CA LEU A 90 -0.28 -6.37 23.18
C LEU A 90 0.59 -6.99 22.08
N LEU A 91 1.05 -8.23 22.23
CA LEU A 91 1.79 -8.95 21.18
C LEU A 91 0.95 -9.03 19.91
N GLY A 92 -0.33 -9.38 20.03
CA GLY A 92 -1.28 -9.40 18.93
C GLY A 92 -1.37 -8.05 18.21
N ARG A 93 -1.54 -6.94 18.96
CA ARG A 93 -1.56 -5.58 18.40
C ARG A 93 -0.25 -5.22 17.70
N VAL A 94 0.90 -5.49 18.32
CA VAL A 94 2.21 -5.20 17.70
C VAL A 94 2.41 -5.99 16.42
N LEU A 95 1.98 -7.26 16.36
CA LEU A 95 2.07 -8.07 15.15
C LEU A 95 1.21 -7.50 14.02
N VAL A 96 0.00 -7.02 14.33
CA VAL A 96 -0.87 -6.32 13.36
C VAL A 96 -0.20 -5.04 12.86
N ASP A 97 0.38 -4.24 13.76
CA ASP A 97 1.11 -3.02 13.42
C ASP A 97 2.40 -3.25 12.63
N CYS A 98 2.96 -4.48 12.69
CA CYS A 98 4.08 -4.93 11.87
C CYS A 98 3.63 -5.43 10.49
N GLY A 99 2.34 -5.44 10.17
CA GLY A 99 1.78 -6.04 8.96
C GLY A 99 1.72 -7.58 8.99
N MET A 100 2.07 -8.21 10.11
CA MET A 100 2.04 -9.66 10.28
C MET A 100 0.62 -10.14 10.64
N PHE A 101 -0.36 -9.81 9.79
CA PHE A 101 -1.79 -9.94 10.10
C PHE A 101 -2.20 -11.35 10.49
N ASP A 102 -1.77 -12.38 9.73
CA ASP A 102 -2.18 -13.76 10.02
C ASP A 102 -1.70 -14.23 11.42
N ARG A 103 -0.48 -13.85 11.83
CA ARG A 103 0.04 -14.15 13.18
C ARG A 103 -0.63 -13.32 14.27
N GLY A 104 -0.88 -12.03 13.98
CA GLY A 104 -1.62 -11.15 14.89
C GLY A 104 -3.03 -11.68 15.17
N VAL A 105 -3.73 -12.10 14.11
CA VAL A 105 -5.06 -12.71 14.19
C VAL A 105 -5.03 -13.99 15.03
N GLU A 106 -4.05 -14.87 14.82
CA GLU A 106 -3.90 -16.10 15.61
C GLU A 106 -3.79 -15.80 17.11
N VAL A 107 -2.90 -14.87 17.49
CA VAL A 107 -2.67 -14.50 18.89
C VAL A 107 -3.90 -13.82 19.50
N LEU A 108 -4.50 -12.86 18.81
CA LEU A 108 -5.66 -12.11 19.31
C LEU A 108 -6.91 -12.99 19.44
N ARG A 109 -7.12 -13.95 18.52
CA ARG A 109 -8.23 -14.90 18.64
C ARG A 109 -8.12 -15.75 19.89
N ARG A 110 -6.93 -16.22 20.24
CA ARG A 110 -6.72 -16.95 21.51
C ARG A 110 -7.09 -16.11 22.72
N VAL A 111 -6.79 -14.81 22.72
CA VAL A 111 -7.19 -13.90 23.81
C VAL A 111 -8.70 -13.69 23.83
N ALA A 112 -9.34 -13.52 22.68
CA ALA A 112 -10.80 -13.32 22.59
C ALA A 112 -11.61 -14.56 23.02
N ASP A 113 -11.12 -15.75 22.63
CA ASP A 113 -11.78 -17.04 22.85
C ASP A 113 -11.51 -17.63 24.25
N ASP A 114 -10.59 -17.05 25.02
CA ASP A 114 -10.29 -17.46 26.40
C ASP A 114 -11.50 -17.15 27.31
N ALA A 115 -12.27 -18.19 27.64
CA ALA A 115 -13.49 -18.07 28.44
C ALA A 115 -13.22 -17.61 29.89
N ASP A 116 -12.05 -17.97 30.42
CA ASP A 116 -11.61 -17.62 31.77
C ASP A 116 -10.85 -16.27 31.79
N GLY A 117 -10.58 -15.71 30.61
CA GLY A 117 -9.91 -14.43 30.42
C GLY A 117 -10.75 -13.23 30.89
N LEU A 118 -10.06 -12.20 31.37
CA LEU A 118 -10.69 -10.93 31.78
C LEU A 118 -11.44 -10.28 30.61
N VAL A 119 -12.72 -10.00 30.83
CA VAL A 119 -13.64 -9.41 29.84
C VAL A 119 -13.06 -8.20 29.10
N PRO A 120 -12.39 -7.22 29.74
CA PRO A 120 -11.79 -6.10 29.03
C PRO A 120 -10.78 -6.53 27.96
N TYR A 121 -9.89 -7.49 28.24
CA TYR A 121 -8.90 -7.94 27.25
C TYR A 121 -9.55 -8.73 26.11
N ARG A 122 -10.62 -9.48 26.39
CA ARG A 122 -11.38 -10.18 25.35
C ARG A 122 -12.06 -9.21 24.39
N ALA A 123 -12.71 -8.17 24.91
CA ALA A 123 -13.34 -7.13 24.12
C ALA A 123 -12.31 -6.33 23.30
N HIS A 124 -11.20 -5.91 23.90
CA HIS A 124 -10.14 -5.20 23.18
C HIS A 124 -9.41 -6.11 22.17
N ALA A 125 -9.27 -7.41 22.43
CA ALA A 125 -8.71 -8.34 21.44
C ALA A 125 -9.62 -8.46 20.21
N LEU A 126 -10.94 -8.48 20.40
CA LEU A 126 -11.91 -8.45 19.30
C LEU A 126 -11.86 -7.12 18.52
N SER A 127 -11.68 -5.97 19.17
CA SER A 127 -11.49 -4.71 18.47
C SER A 127 -10.16 -4.65 17.71
N ALA A 128 -9.08 -5.21 18.27
CA ALA A 128 -7.82 -5.36 17.56
C ALA A 128 -7.92 -6.32 16.36
N LEU A 129 -8.73 -7.38 16.46
CA LEU A 129 -9.06 -8.24 15.31
C LEU A 129 -9.83 -7.47 14.24
N CYS A 130 -10.75 -6.60 14.64
CA CYS A 130 -11.45 -5.69 13.71
C CYS A 130 -10.45 -4.84 12.92
N VAL A 131 -9.46 -4.23 13.60
CA VAL A 131 -8.39 -3.46 12.94
C VAL A 131 -7.59 -4.32 11.97
N ALA A 132 -7.19 -5.54 12.37
CA ALA A 132 -6.45 -6.46 11.51
C ALA A 132 -7.25 -6.83 10.24
N TYR A 133 -8.52 -7.20 10.41
CA TYR A 133 -9.40 -7.55 9.29
C TYR A 133 -9.69 -6.36 8.37
N ALA A 134 -9.96 -5.18 8.93
CA ALA A 134 -10.13 -3.95 8.17
C ALA A 134 -8.85 -3.59 7.39
N ALA A 135 -7.68 -3.81 8.00
CA ALA A 135 -6.40 -3.60 7.34
C ALA A 135 -6.21 -4.50 6.12
N MET A 136 -6.61 -5.77 6.23
CA MET A 136 -6.61 -6.75 5.15
C MET A 136 -7.69 -6.48 4.07
N GLY A 137 -8.72 -5.69 4.38
CA GLY A 137 -9.89 -5.45 3.51
C GLY A 137 -11.02 -6.47 3.69
N LEU A 138 -11.02 -7.19 4.83
CA LEU A 138 -12.02 -8.19 5.21
C LEU A 138 -13.16 -7.51 5.99
N ASN A 139 -14.05 -6.87 5.25
CA ASN A 139 -15.10 -6.00 5.81
C ASN A 139 -16.08 -6.75 6.71
N LYS A 140 -16.50 -7.97 6.30
CA LYS A 140 -17.45 -8.77 7.08
C LYS A 140 -16.80 -9.30 8.34
N SER A 141 -15.60 -9.86 8.24
CA SER A 141 -14.87 -10.33 9.42
C SER A 141 -14.57 -9.18 10.39
N ALA A 142 -14.25 -7.98 9.89
CA ALA A 142 -14.06 -6.79 10.71
C ALA A 142 -15.36 -6.36 11.43
N GLN A 143 -16.50 -6.36 10.72
CA GLN A 143 -17.81 -6.06 11.30
C GLN A 143 -18.21 -7.09 12.38
N ASP A 144 -18.03 -8.39 12.11
CA ASP A 144 -18.34 -9.44 13.08
C ASP A 144 -17.51 -9.29 14.36
N ALA A 145 -16.24 -8.91 14.22
CA ALA A 145 -15.34 -8.73 15.35
C ALA A 145 -15.78 -7.56 16.24
N ILE A 146 -16.14 -6.41 15.66
CA ILE A 146 -16.55 -5.24 16.44
C ILE A 146 -17.94 -5.45 17.08
N GLU A 147 -18.87 -6.13 16.41
CA GLU A 147 -20.18 -6.49 16.98
C GLU A 147 -20.03 -7.43 18.18
N LYS A 148 -19.15 -8.42 18.08
CA LYS A 148 -18.81 -9.30 19.20
C LYS A 148 -18.14 -8.55 20.34
N ALA A 149 -17.26 -7.59 20.05
CA ALA A 149 -16.65 -6.74 21.06
C ALA A 149 -17.71 -5.92 21.81
N ALA A 150 -18.64 -5.31 21.07
CA ALA A 150 -19.75 -4.53 21.62
C ALA A 150 -20.72 -5.36 22.47
N ALA A 151 -20.89 -6.65 22.16
CA ALA A 151 -21.75 -7.57 22.93
C ALA A 151 -21.27 -7.78 24.38
N PHE A 152 -20.01 -7.47 24.70
CA PHE A 152 -19.52 -7.44 26.09
C PHE A 152 -20.01 -6.22 26.89
N GLY A 153 -20.68 -5.26 26.25
CA GLY A 153 -21.19 -4.04 26.90
C GLY A 153 -20.11 -3.03 27.30
N LEU A 154 -18.85 -3.27 26.91
CA LEU A 154 -17.74 -2.37 27.17
C LEU A 154 -17.75 -1.22 26.15
N VAL A 155 -17.86 0.01 26.65
CA VAL A 155 -17.65 1.21 25.83
C VAL A 155 -16.33 1.85 26.28
N SER A 156 -15.32 1.83 25.41
CA SER A 156 -14.03 2.49 25.64
C SER A 156 -13.64 3.32 24.42
N ALA A 157 -12.82 4.34 24.63
CA ALA A 157 -12.31 5.17 23.54
C ALA A 157 -11.55 4.33 22.50
N GLN A 158 -10.80 3.32 22.93
CA GLN A 158 -10.09 2.41 22.03
C GLN A 158 -11.03 1.62 21.12
N LEU A 159 -12.13 1.05 21.65
CA LEU A 159 -13.10 0.32 20.82
C LEU A 159 -13.74 1.23 19.76
N LEU A 160 -14.10 2.46 20.15
CA LEU A 160 -14.68 3.44 19.24
C LEU A 160 -13.66 3.92 18.20
N ALA A 161 -12.39 4.05 18.58
CA ALA A 161 -11.32 4.35 17.64
C ALA A 161 -11.14 3.21 16.63
N ASP A 162 -11.17 1.95 17.09
CA ASP A 162 -11.10 0.72 16.26
C ASP A 162 -12.26 0.62 15.26
N GLU A 163 -13.47 0.95 15.70
CA GLU A 163 -14.61 1.07 14.81
C GLU A 163 -14.43 2.22 13.80
N GLY A 164 -13.94 3.38 14.26
CA GLY A 164 -13.63 4.51 13.38
C GLY A 164 -12.63 4.16 12.29
N TYR A 165 -11.60 3.36 12.61
CA TYR A 165 -10.65 2.85 11.61
C TYR A 165 -11.32 1.92 10.61
N ARG A 166 -12.15 0.97 11.06
CA ARG A 166 -12.91 0.09 10.15
C ARG A 166 -13.78 0.90 9.18
N LEU A 167 -14.50 1.90 9.70
CA LEU A 167 -15.36 2.79 8.91
C LEU A 167 -14.54 3.62 7.90
N LEU A 168 -13.40 4.16 8.31
CA LEU A 168 -12.43 4.81 7.41
C LEU A 168 -12.02 3.88 6.26
N ARG A 169 -11.69 2.62 6.57
CA ARG A 169 -11.22 1.64 5.58
C ARG A 169 -12.28 1.24 4.55
N ILE A 170 -13.57 1.31 4.88
CA ILE A 170 -14.67 1.09 3.93
C ILE A 170 -15.16 2.38 3.27
N GLY A 171 -14.56 3.54 3.57
CA GLY A 171 -14.94 4.84 3.02
C GLY A 171 -16.17 5.48 3.66
N ALA A 172 -16.66 4.94 4.78
CA ALA A 172 -17.76 5.51 5.57
C ALA A 172 -17.26 6.67 6.45
N PHE A 173 -16.74 7.73 5.79
CA PHE A 173 -15.98 8.77 6.48
C PHE A 173 -16.81 9.56 7.50
N LYS A 174 -18.10 9.83 7.22
CA LYS A 174 -18.96 10.58 8.14
C LYS A 174 -19.22 9.79 9.42
N GLU A 175 -19.49 8.50 9.26
CA GLU A 175 -19.68 7.57 10.37
C GLU A 175 -18.38 7.41 11.17
N ALA A 176 -17.22 7.35 10.49
CA ALA A 176 -15.92 7.33 11.13
C ALA A 176 -15.69 8.57 12.00
N GLU A 177 -15.92 9.78 11.45
CA GLU A 177 -15.82 11.05 12.20
C GLU A 177 -16.68 11.02 13.48
N VAL A 178 -17.91 10.51 13.40
CA VAL A 178 -18.83 10.40 14.56
C VAL A 178 -18.28 9.47 15.64
N GLN A 179 -17.79 8.27 15.27
CA GLN A 179 -17.27 7.32 16.27
C GLN A 179 -15.98 7.83 16.91
N LEU A 180 -15.11 8.47 16.12
CA LEU A 180 -13.85 9.04 16.61
C LEU A 180 -14.10 10.24 17.53
N ALA A 181 -15.07 11.10 17.21
CA ALA A 181 -15.50 12.17 18.10
C ALA A 181 -16.05 11.63 19.43
N LYS A 182 -16.84 10.55 19.40
CA LYS A 182 -17.32 9.88 20.62
C LYS A 182 -16.16 9.27 21.42
N ALA A 183 -15.16 8.70 20.76
CA ALA A 183 -13.96 8.19 21.44
C ALA A 183 -13.29 9.30 22.26
N LEU A 184 -13.10 10.49 21.65
CA LEU A 184 -12.51 11.66 22.30
C LEU A 184 -13.40 12.29 23.38
N GLN A 185 -14.72 12.06 23.35
CA GLN A 185 -15.61 12.43 24.45
C GLN A 185 -15.46 11.52 25.68
N ILE A 186 -15.13 10.24 25.46
CA ILE A 186 -14.89 9.28 26.54
C ILE A 186 -13.51 9.50 27.14
N ASP A 187 -12.51 9.66 26.28
CA ASP A 187 -11.12 9.89 26.65
C ASP A 187 -10.52 10.95 25.72
N ALA A 188 -10.37 12.16 26.26
CA ALA A 188 -9.86 13.31 25.54
C ALA A 188 -8.35 13.23 25.24
N THR A 189 -7.65 12.19 25.70
CA THR A 189 -6.23 11.95 25.41
C THR A 189 -6.01 10.68 24.58
N CYS A 190 -7.06 10.08 24.01
CA CYS A 190 -6.94 8.88 23.19
C CYS A 190 -6.18 9.14 21.87
N GLU A 191 -4.87 8.85 21.88
CA GLU A 191 -3.95 9.06 20.76
C GLU A 191 -4.41 8.39 19.45
N ASP A 192 -4.87 7.13 19.52
CA ASP A 192 -5.37 6.40 18.34
C ASP A 192 -6.61 7.08 17.74
N ALA A 193 -7.48 7.68 18.56
CA ALA A 193 -8.66 8.39 18.08
C ALA A 193 -8.30 9.72 17.38
N PHE A 194 -7.34 10.48 17.93
CA PHE A 194 -6.83 11.68 17.27
C PHE A 194 -6.17 11.38 15.93
N GLU A 195 -5.26 10.41 15.90
CA GLU A 195 -4.57 9.99 14.68
C GLU A 195 -5.57 9.60 13.58
N ARG A 196 -6.57 8.79 13.93
CA ARG A 196 -7.57 8.32 12.98
C ARG A 196 -8.52 9.43 12.54
N LEU A 197 -8.89 10.36 13.42
CA LEU A 197 -9.75 11.51 13.06
C LEU A 197 -9.03 12.44 12.09
N ALA A 198 -7.77 12.78 12.41
CA ALA A 198 -6.93 13.56 11.52
C ALA A 198 -6.73 12.86 10.17
N GLY A 199 -6.54 11.53 10.16
CA GLY A 199 -6.44 10.73 8.95
C GLY A 199 -7.71 10.76 8.09
N VAL A 200 -8.90 10.66 8.70
CA VAL A 200 -10.19 10.79 7.99
C VAL A 200 -10.31 12.18 7.35
N LEU A 201 -10.04 13.23 8.10
CA LEU A 201 -10.11 14.61 7.61
C LEU A 201 -9.11 14.87 6.47
N TYR A 202 -7.89 14.34 6.61
CA TYR A 202 -6.86 14.41 5.58
C TYR A 202 -7.29 13.73 4.28
N VAL A 203 -7.82 12.50 4.35
CA VAL A 203 -8.31 11.76 3.17
C VAL A 203 -9.49 12.46 2.50
N GLN A 204 -10.34 13.14 3.27
CA GLN A 204 -11.42 13.98 2.74
C GLN A 204 -10.95 15.31 2.15
N GLY A 205 -9.66 15.65 2.26
CA GLY A 205 -9.11 16.95 1.84
C GLY A 205 -9.49 18.12 2.75
N LYS A 206 -10.05 17.86 3.94
CA LYS A 206 -10.37 18.87 4.96
C LYS A 206 -9.10 19.24 5.73
N LEU A 207 -8.11 19.80 5.03
CA LEU A 207 -6.75 19.98 5.55
C LEU A 207 -6.68 20.94 6.74
N ASP A 208 -7.47 22.02 6.74
CA ASP A 208 -7.46 22.97 7.87
C ASP A 208 -8.02 22.34 9.14
N SER A 209 -9.14 21.61 9.06
CA SER A 209 -9.67 20.85 10.19
C SER A 209 -8.72 19.75 10.67
N ALA A 210 -8.03 19.06 9.75
CA ALA A 210 -7.01 18.08 10.12
C ALA A 210 -5.88 18.73 10.93
N MET A 211 -5.40 19.91 10.52
CA MET A 211 -4.37 20.65 11.26
C MET A 211 -4.84 21.09 12.65
N GLU A 212 -6.10 21.56 12.79
CA GLU A 212 -6.65 21.95 14.09
C GLU A 212 -6.67 20.76 15.07
N VAL A 213 -7.16 19.60 14.61
CA VAL A 213 -7.17 18.36 15.40
C VAL A 213 -5.76 17.92 15.75
N LEU A 214 -4.82 17.95 14.80
CA LEU A 214 -3.44 17.55 15.03
C LEU A 214 -2.71 18.48 15.99
N ALA A 215 -2.92 19.79 15.88
CA ALA A 215 -2.31 20.77 16.78
C ALA A 215 -2.77 20.52 18.23
N TYR A 216 -4.07 20.36 18.45
CA TYR A 216 -4.61 20.03 19.77
C TYR A 216 -4.09 18.67 20.27
N ALA A 217 -4.06 17.65 19.42
CA ALA A 217 -3.58 16.32 19.79
C ALA A 217 -2.10 16.32 20.18
N ILE A 218 -1.25 17.08 19.49
CA ILE A 218 0.18 17.24 19.81
C ILE A 218 0.36 17.94 21.16
N GLU A 219 -0.51 18.88 21.53
CA GLU A 219 -0.49 19.50 22.87
C GLU A 219 -0.81 18.49 23.98
N GLN A 220 -1.72 17.53 23.72
CA GLN A 220 -2.06 16.49 24.70
C GLN A 220 -1.01 15.36 24.76
N SER A 221 -0.45 14.98 23.61
CA SER A 221 0.41 13.81 23.44
C SER A 221 1.62 14.16 22.57
N ALA A 222 2.54 14.94 23.13
CA ALA A 222 3.72 15.42 22.41
C ALA A 222 4.64 14.30 21.92
N GLU A 223 4.67 13.14 22.59
CA GLU A 223 5.46 11.96 22.22
C GLU A 223 4.76 11.03 21.19
N HIS A 224 3.52 11.30 20.76
CA HIS A 224 2.84 10.46 19.76
C HIS A 224 3.33 10.77 18.35
N LEU A 225 4.34 10.02 17.91
CA LEU A 225 5.03 10.19 16.63
C LEU A 225 4.11 10.32 15.41
N PRO A 226 3.06 9.49 15.22
CA PRO A 226 2.16 9.56 14.06
C PRO A 226 1.47 10.92 13.89
N LEU A 227 1.23 11.67 14.97
CA LEU A 227 0.61 13.00 14.87
C LEU A 227 1.55 13.99 14.17
N HIS A 228 2.84 13.98 14.55
CA HIS A 228 3.85 14.83 13.91
C HIS A 228 4.08 14.43 12.46
N GLN A 229 4.14 13.12 12.18
CA GLN A 229 4.26 12.64 10.81
C GLN A 229 3.07 13.11 9.95
N LEU A 230 1.83 12.91 10.42
CA LEU A 230 0.62 13.30 9.68
C LEU A 230 0.53 14.83 9.52
N MET A 231 0.94 15.61 10.52
CA MET A 231 1.04 17.07 10.39
C MET A 231 2.04 17.45 9.28
N GLY A 232 3.19 16.77 9.22
CA GLY A 232 4.16 16.91 8.15
C GLY A 232 3.56 16.62 6.77
N GLU A 233 2.82 15.52 6.63
CA GLU A 233 2.13 15.13 5.39
C GLU A 233 1.08 16.17 4.97
N VAL A 234 0.27 16.67 5.90
CA VAL A 234 -0.70 17.75 5.64
C VAL A 234 0.01 19.01 5.12
N HIS A 235 1.16 19.37 5.71
CA HIS A 235 1.97 20.49 5.21
C HIS A 235 2.57 20.23 3.81
N VAL A 236 2.98 18.99 3.50
CA VAL A 236 3.40 18.61 2.14
C VAL A 236 2.27 18.82 1.14
N THR A 237 1.05 18.37 1.45
CA THR A 237 -0.13 18.56 0.60
C THR A 237 -0.41 20.03 0.31
N ARG A 238 -0.22 20.90 1.30
CA ARG A 238 -0.33 22.37 1.18
C ARG A 238 0.87 23.03 0.48
N ASN A 239 1.83 22.26 -0.04
CA ASN A 239 3.12 22.72 -0.59
C ASN A 239 3.97 23.56 0.40
N LYS A 240 3.73 23.41 1.72
CA LYS A 240 4.50 24.05 2.80
C LYS A 240 5.67 23.16 3.22
N HIS A 241 6.61 22.97 2.31
CA HIS A 241 7.64 21.94 2.42
C HIS A 241 8.66 22.19 3.54
N ARG A 242 8.93 23.45 3.90
CA ARG A 242 9.85 23.78 5.00
C ARG A 242 9.26 23.42 6.36
N GLU A 243 7.99 23.71 6.56
CA GLU A 243 7.23 23.39 7.76
C GLU A 243 7.08 21.87 7.91
N ALA A 244 6.76 21.17 6.81
CA ALA A 244 6.72 19.71 6.80
C ALA A 244 8.03 19.08 7.29
N ALA A 245 9.18 19.58 6.80
CA ALA A 245 10.48 19.10 7.24
C ALA A 245 10.73 19.27 8.75
N ALA A 246 10.19 20.32 9.37
CA ALA A 246 10.32 20.54 10.81
C ALA A 246 9.53 19.48 11.61
N PHE A 247 8.32 19.15 11.18
CA PHE A 247 7.52 18.09 11.81
C PHE A 247 8.13 16.70 11.64
N PHE A 248 8.63 16.35 10.44
CA PHE A 248 9.35 15.09 10.24
C PHE A 248 10.62 14.99 11.08
N LYS A 249 11.36 16.11 11.22
CA LYS A 249 12.52 16.18 12.10
C LYS A 249 12.12 15.87 13.56
N HIS A 250 11.06 16.50 14.06
CA HIS A 250 10.62 16.28 15.43
C HIS A 250 10.12 14.84 15.66
N ALA A 251 9.38 14.28 14.71
CA ALA A 251 9.00 12.87 14.73
C ALA A 251 10.23 11.93 14.84
N ALA A 252 11.32 12.24 14.12
CA ALA A 252 12.57 11.48 14.20
C ALA A 252 13.32 11.67 15.53
N GLU A 253 13.14 12.81 16.21
CA GLU A 253 13.70 13.08 17.53
C GLU A 253 12.94 12.37 18.67
N ILE A 254 11.63 12.14 18.51
CA ILE A 254 10.79 11.41 19.48
C ILE A 254 11.24 9.95 19.62
N SER A 255 11.54 9.29 18.50
CA SER A 255 12.09 7.93 18.51
C SER A 255 13.35 7.85 17.65
N PRO A 256 14.50 8.31 18.14
CA PRO A 256 15.74 8.33 17.36
C PRO A 256 16.18 6.94 16.91
N ASP A 257 15.76 5.89 17.59
CA ASP A 257 16.13 4.49 17.42
C ASP A 257 14.95 3.60 16.99
N GLY A 258 13.80 4.22 16.67
CA GLY A 258 12.62 3.59 16.12
C GLY A 258 12.84 2.90 14.76
N ASP A 259 11.92 1.99 14.41
CA ASP A 259 11.98 1.27 13.13
C ASP A 259 11.64 2.16 11.91
N ASN A 260 11.03 3.34 12.13
CA ASN A 260 10.56 4.28 11.10
C ASN A 260 11.47 5.52 10.91
N VAL A 261 12.58 5.62 11.63
CA VAL A 261 13.48 6.79 11.57
C VAL A 261 14.03 6.99 10.17
N ASP A 262 14.35 5.90 9.48
CA ASP A 262 14.80 5.88 8.10
C ASP A 262 13.79 6.62 7.19
N GLU A 263 12.51 6.28 7.33
CA GLU A 263 11.42 6.87 6.58
C GLU A 263 11.26 8.35 6.91
N LEU A 264 11.32 8.72 8.19
CA LEU A 264 11.22 10.12 8.63
C LEU A 264 12.39 10.99 8.12
N LEU A 265 13.62 10.48 8.16
CA LEU A 265 14.79 11.16 7.59
C LEU A 265 14.66 11.32 6.07
N TYR A 266 14.13 10.31 5.40
CA TYR A 266 13.85 10.37 3.97
C TYR A 266 12.75 11.40 3.63
N LEU A 267 11.62 11.39 4.37
CA LEU A 267 10.54 12.37 4.22
C LEU A 267 11.01 13.80 4.51
N GLN A 268 11.81 13.99 5.55
CA GLN A 268 12.46 15.26 5.87
C GLN A 268 13.38 15.72 4.72
N GLY A 269 14.25 14.85 4.21
CA GLY A 269 15.15 15.15 3.11
C GLY A 269 14.40 15.54 1.83
N ARG A 270 13.32 14.82 1.51
CA ARG A 270 12.41 15.16 0.40
C ARG A 270 11.77 16.53 0.56
N ALA A 271 11.21 16.80 1.73
CA ALA A 271 10.58 18.07 2.03
C ALA A 271 11.60 19.23 1.94
N LEU A 272 12.80 19.06 2.47
CA LEU A 272 13.89 20.05 2.37
C LEU A 272 14.33 20.29 0.92
N HIS A 273 14.47 19.23 0.12
CA HIS A 273 14.82 19.33 -1.30
C HIS A 273 13.77 20.14 -2.06
N ARG A 274 12.48 19.86 -1.86
CA ARG A 274 11.37 20.60 -2.48
C ARG A 274 11.26 22.04 -1.99
N ALA A 275 11.75 22.32 -0.79
CA ALA A 275 11.86 23.67 -0.25
C ALA A 275 13.12 24.42 -0.77
N GLY A 276 13.94 23.78 -1.61
CA GLY A 276 15.16 24.36 -2.19
C GLY A 276 16.41 24.28 -1.29
N PHE A 277 16.33 23.56 -0.16
CA PHE A 277 17.44 23.40 0.79
C PHE A 277 18.25 22.12 0.51
N SER A 278 18.87 22.02 -0.67
CA SER A 278 19.53 20.79 -1.14
C SER A 278 20.66 20.30 -0.23
N GLU A 279 21.46 21.18 0.38
CA GLU A 279 22.51 20.77 1.33
C GLU A 279 21.95 20.12 2.60
N GLN A 280 20.83 20.65 3.11
CA GLN A 280 20.17 20.06 4.28
C GLN A 280 19.49 18.74 3.91
N ALA A 281 18.91 18.65 2.71
CA ALA A 281 18.37 17.40 2.19
C ALA A 281 19.45 16.32 2.07
N LEU A 282 20.62 16.67 1.51
CA LEU A 282 21.79 15.79 1.44
C LEU A 282 22.26 15.33 2.81
N ALA A 283 22.23 16.20 3.83
CA ALA A 283 22.58 15.82 5.20
C ALA A 283 21.63 14.75 5.75
N CYS A 284 20.31 14.91 5.59
CA CYS A 284 19.31 13.91 5.98
C CYS A 284 19.53 12.56 5.27
N PHE A 285 19.75 12.60 3.96
CA PHE A 285 19.99 11.39 3.17
C PHE A 285 21.28 10.68 3.57
N ARG A 286 22.38 11.41 3.80
CA ARG A 286 23.65 10.84 4.29
C ARG A 286 23.49 10.22 5.67
N GLN A 287 22.78 10.88 6.58
CA GLN A 287 22.48 10.33 7.90
C GLN A 287 21.72 9.00 7.80
N LEU A 288 20.73 8.89 6.91
CA LEU A 288 20.02 7.62 6.68
C LEU A 288 20.97 6.51 6.22
N LEU A 289 21.83 6.80 5.24
CA LEU A 289 22.81 5.85 4.71
C LEU A 289 23.81 5.37 5.77
N GLU A 290 24.25 6.27 6.65
CA GLU A 290 25.17 5.96 7.76
C GLU A 290 24.50 5.10 8.82
N ARG A 291 23.25 5.39 9.20
CA ARG A 291 22.58 4.73 10.32
C ARG A 291 22.18 3.30 10.01
N ARG A 292 21.54 3.06 8.86
CA ARG A 292 21.03 1.74 8.47
C ARG A 292 21.41 1.43 7.02
N PRO A 293 22.64 0.95 6.77
CA PRO A 293 23.09 0.58 5.42
C PRO A 293 22.31 -0.60 4.81
N ARG A 294 21.35 -1.19 5.55
CA ARG A 294 20.45 -2.27 5.09
C ARG A 294 18.98 -1.84 5.00
N SER A 295 18.66 -0.55 5.13
CA SER A 295 17.30 -0.05 4.92
C SER A 295 16.85 -0.28 3.47
N SER A 296 15.57 -0.56 3.24
CA SER A 296 15.02 -0.73 1.88
C SER A 296 15.12 0.56 1.06
N LEU A 297 15.20 1.72 1.73
CA LEU A 297 15.32 3.03 1.11
C LEU A 297 16.73 3.35 0.61
N VAL A 298 17.76 2.59 1.01
CA VAL A 298 19.17 2.86 0.67
C VAL A 298 19.41 3.06 -0.83
N PRO A 299 18.90 2.21 -1.75
CA PRO A 299 19.14 2.39 -3.18
C PRO A 299 18.59 3.72 -3.69
N GLU A 300 17.39 4.10 -3.25
CA GLU A 300 16.75 5.34 -3.66
C GLU A 300 17.47 6.56 -3.07
N VAL A 301 17.79 6.50 -1.77
CA VAL A 301 18.51 7.56 -1.07
C VAL A 301 19.90 7.77 -1.68
N GLN A 302 20.61 6.70 -2.04
CA GLN A 302 21.90 6.79 -2.70
C GLN A 302 21.78 7.46 -4.08
N ALA A 303 20.73 7.12 -4.86
CA ALA A 303 20.47 7.79 -6.14
C ALA A 303 20.25 9.30 -5.94
N ARG A 304 19.46 9.69 -4.93
CA ARG A 304 19.23 11.10 -4.58
C ARG A 304 20.51 11.81 -4.14
N VAL A 305 21.34 11.18 -3.31
CA VAL A 305 22.65 11.74 -2.90
C VAL A 305 23.56 11.96 -4.10
N ASN A 306 23.61 11.01 -5.05
CA ASN A 306 24.41 11.14 -6.25
C ASN A 306 23.91 12.27 -7.15
N ALA A 307 22.59 12.34 -7.38
CA ALA A 307 21.97 13.36 -8.22
C ALA A 307 22.18 14.78 -7.64
N LEU A 308 21.89 14.96 -6.35
CA LEU A 308 21.99 16.26 -5.68
C LEU A 308 23.43 16.68 -5.37
N GLY A 309 24.35 15.73 -5.20
CA GLY A 309 25.77 16.03 -4.93
C GLY A 309 26.56 16.45 -6.17
N ALA A 310 26.06 16.17 -7.37
CA ALA A 310 26.68 16.56 -8.64
C ALA A 310 25.60 16.94 -9.67
N PRO A 311 24.85 18.03 -9.43
CA PRO A 311 23.71 18.40 -10.27
C PRO A 311 24.18 18.70 -11.70
N LYS A 312 23.44 18.16 -12.69
CA LYS A 312 23.75 18.37 -14.11
C LYS A 312 23.57 19.83 -14.49
N LYS A 313 24.49 20.37 -15.29
CA LYS A 313 24.39 21.72 -15.84
C LYS A 313 23.12 21.83 -16.70
N GLY A 314 22.28 22.82 -16.41
CA GLY A 314 20.99 23.01 -17.10
C GLY A 314 19.85 22.16 -16.55
N ALA A 315 19.98 21.61 -15.34
CA ALA A 315 18.88 20.94 -14.65
C ALA A 315 17.64 21.85 -14.54
N ARG A 316 16.48 21.33 -14.95
CA ARG A 316 15.19 22.01 -14.87
C ARG A 316 14.25 21.23 -13.96
N THR A 317 13.27 21.94 -13.43
CA THR A 317 12.21 21.37 -12.62
C THR A 317 10.88 21.94 -13.09
N ARG A 318 9.91 21.06 -13.36
CA ARG A 318 8.56 21.46 -13.76
C ARG A 318 7.55 20.51 -13.13
N ARG A 319 6.42 21.05 -12.69
CA ARG A 319 5.29 20.29 -12.19
C ARG A 319 4.00 20.96 -12.66
N LEU A 320 3.03 20.16 -13.08
CA LEU A 320 1.70 20.63 -13.41
C LEU A 320 0.97 21.04 -12.13
N GLU A 321 0.40 22.23 -12.14
CA GLU A 321 -0.40 22.75 -11.03
C GLU A 321 -1.85 22.27 -11.16
N ASN A 322 -2.56 22.22 -10.03
CA ASN A 322 -3.99 21.89 -9.97
C ASN A 322 -4.38 20.55 -10.61
N PHE A 323 -3.44 19.61 -10.75
CA PHE A 323 -3.76 18.25 -11.18
C PHE A 323 -4.64 17.56 -10.10
N PRO A 324 -5.76 16.91 -10.46
CA PRO A 324 -6.65 16.28 -9.50
C PRO A 324 -5.94 15.23 -8.63
N ARG A 325 -6.13 15.32 -7.31
CA ARG A 325 -5.62 14.39 -6.31
C ARG A 325 -6.77 13.56 -5.75
N VAL A 326 -7.03 12.41 -6.38
CA VAL A 326 -8.13 11.52 -5.98
C VAL A 326 -7.57 10.13 -5.75
N LEU A 327 -7.79 9.59 -4.56
CA LEU A 327 -7.41 8.21 -4.24
C LEU A 327 -8.25 7.21 -5.04
N GLN A 328 -7.61 6.17 -5.57
CA GLN A 328 -8.34 5.12 -6.26
C GLN A 328 -9.17 4.25 -5.34
N LYS A 329 -10.26 3.72 -5.90
CA LYS A 329 -10.92 2.53 -5.39
C LYS A 329 -10.11 1.27 -5.74
N ARG A 330 -10.46 0.15 -5.13
CA ARG A 330 -9.80 -1.15 -5.37
C ARG A 330 -9.80 -1.48 -6.86
N SER A 331 -8.63 -1.78 -7.42
CA SER A 331 -8.42 -2.10 -8.84
C SER A 331 -8.73 -0.97 -9.83
N TYR A 332 -8.76 0.29 -9.39
CA TYR A 332 -9.13 1.42 -10.24
C TYR A 332 -7.91 2.22 -10.75
N CYS A 333 -6.72 1.63 -10.85
CA CYS A 333 -5.52 2.40 -11.20
C CYS A 333 -5.67 3.10 -12.55
N ALA A 334 -6.14 2.37 -13.56
CA ALA A 334 -6.46 2.92 -14.88
C ALA A 334 -7.71 3.83 -14.86
N PRO A 335 -8.87 3.41 -14.31
CA PRO A 335 -10.04 4.29 -14.22
C PRO A 335 -9.79 5.64 -13.52
N ASN A 336 -9.09 5.63 -12.39
CA ASN A 336 -8.77 6.81 -11.62
C ASN A 336 -7.80 7.72 -12.37
N THR A 337 -6.70 7.16 -12.88
CA THR A 337 -5.70 7.94 -13.65
C THR A 337 -6.35 8.64 -14.84
N LEU A 338 -7.18 7.91 -15.59
CA LEU A 338 -7.86 8.46 -16.75
C LEU A 338 -8.89 9.53 -16.39
N ALA A 339 -9.67 9.31 -15.31
CA ALA A 339 -10.60 10.31 -14.80
C ALA A 339 -9.89 11.60 -14.36
N ASN A 340 -8.75 11.49 -13.67
CA ASN A 340 -7.96 12.64 -13.24
C ASN A 340 -7.40 13.42 -14.43
N VAL A 341 -6.90 12.74 -15.48
CA VAL A 341 -6.43 13.42 -16.69
C VAL A 341 -7.57 14.08 -17.46
N LEU A 342 -8.72 13.40 -17.61
CA LEU A 342 -9.91 13.99 -18.24
C LEU A 342 -10.36 15.25 -17.52
N ARG A 343 -10.45 15.21 -16.18
CA ARG A 343 -10.78 16.38 -15.35
C ARG A 343 -9.76 17.51 -15.51
N TYR A 344 -8.47 17.19 -15.53
CA TYR A 344 -7.42 18.17 -15.74
C TYR A 344 -7.53 18.88 -17.10
N ILE A 345 -7.95 18.18 -18.15
CA ILE A 345 -8.21 18.77 -19.47
C ILE A 345 -9.61 19.37 -19.62
N GLY A 346 -10.38 19.48 -18.53
CA GLY A 346 -11.70 20.12 -18.51
C GLY A 346 -12.87 19.23 -18.93
N GLN A 347 -12.68 17.91 -19.03
CA GLN A 347 -13.76 16.95 -19.26
C GLN A 347 -14.29 16.39 -17.92
N PRO A 348 -15.62 16.38 -17.69
CA PRO A 348 -16.17 15.76 -16.49
C PRO A 348 -15.97 14.24 -16.54
N ALA A 349 -15.33 13.68 -15.51
CA ALA A 349 -15.15 12.24 -15.39
C ALA A 349 -15.02 11.83 -13.91
N THR A 350 -15.67 10.72 -13.55
CA THR A 350 -15.45 10.04 -12.27
C THR A 350 -14.77 8.70 -12.51
N GLN A 351 -14.05 8.18 -11.50
CA GLN A 351 -13.40 6.88 -11.64
C GLN A 351 -14.43 5.74 -11.79
N GLU A 352 -15.65 5.92 -11.29
CA GLU A 352 -16.78 5.00 -11.43
C GLU A 352 -17.29 4.93 -12.86
N ASP A 353 -17.53 6.09 -13.49
CA ASP A 353 -18.03 6.17 -14.87
C ASP A 353 -17.02 5.54 -15.84
N VAL A 354 -15.74 5.77 -15.59
CA VAL A 354 -14.66 5.17 -16.38
C VAL A 354 -14.59 3.66 -16.11
N ALA A 355 -14.58 3.23 -14.84
CA ALA A 355 -14.47 1.83 -14.47
C ALA A 355 -15.60 0.97 -15.05
N ALA A 356 -16.84 1.48 -15.07
CA ALA A 356 -18.00 0.79 -15.64
C ALA A 356 -17.78 0.39 -17.12
N ARG A 357 -16.91 1.11 -17.84
CA ARG A 357 -16.64 0.89 -19.27
C ARG A 357 -15.38 0.07 -19.50
N ILE A 358 -14.33 0.24 -18.70
CA ILE A 358 -13.00 -0.35 -18.98
C ILE A 358 -12.55 -1.47 -18.04
N LEU A 359 -13.24 -1.69 -16.91
CA LEU A 359 -12.86 -2.73 -15.96
C LEU A 359 -13.47 -4.08 -16.37
N ARG A 360 -12.65 -5.13 -16.44
CA ARG A 360 -13.05 -6.52 -16.74
C ARG A 360 -12.41 -7.44 -15.71
N GLN A 361 -13.24 -8.18 -14.97
CA GLN A 361 -12.77 -9.09 -13.90
C GLN A 361 -11.78 -8.44 -12.93
N GLY A 362 -11.97 -7.16 -12.60
CA GLY A 362 -11.10 -6.43 -11.68
C GLY A 362 -9.75 -5.98 -12.27
N SER A 363 -9.59 -5.97 -13.59
CA SER A 363 -8.40 -5.44 -14.28
C SER A 363 -8.79 -4.63 -15.54
N THR A 364 -7.86 -3.84 -16.06
CA THR A 364 -8.04 -3.08 -17.30
C THR A 364 -6.93 -3.43 -18.28
N ARG A 365 -7.28 -3.62 -19.56
CA ARG A 365 -6.33 -3.85 -20.64
C ARG A 365 -6.21 -2.59 -21.50
N TRP A 366 -5.03 -2.35 -22.07
CA TRP A 366 -4.79 -1.21 -22.97
C TRP A 366 -5.83 -1.07 -24.10
N PRO A 367 -6.26 -2.15 -24.80
CA PRO A 367 -7.33 -2.05 -25.79
C PRO A 367 -8.65 -1.50 -25.25
N ASP A 368 -9.11 -1.97 -24.08
CA ASP A 368 -10.37 -1.52 -23.47
C ASP A 368 -10.28 -0.03 -23.07
N LEU A 369 -9.12 0.40 -22.57
CA LEU A 369 -8.86 1.80 -22.25
C LEU A 369 -8.89 2.68 -23.49
N MET A 370 -8.24 2.24 -24.58
CA MET A 370 -8.19 3.01 -25.82
C MET A 370 -9.56 3.10 -26.49
N ASP A 371 -10.38 2.06 -26.46
CA ASP A 371 -11.75 2.10 -26.95
C ASP A 371 -12.56 3.18 -26.22
N PHE A 372 -12.43 3.26 -24.89
CA PHE A 372 -13.05 4.33 -24.11
C PHE A 372 -12.54 5.74 -24.51
N VAL A 373 -11.23 5.92 -24.74
CA VAL A 373 -10.65 7.21 -25.14
C VAL A 373 -11.15 7.64 -26.52
N LEU A 374 -11.22 6.71 -27.48
CA LEU A 374 -11.72 6.95 -28.84
C LEU A 374 -13.18 7.42 -28.86
N GLU A 375 -13.98 6.98 -27.89
CA GLU A 375 -15.39 7.35 -27.77
C GLU A 375 -15.60 8.74 -27.15
N GLN A 376 -14.57 9.36 -26.56
CA GLN A 376 -14.70 10.68 -25.95
C GLN A 376 -14.75 11.78 -27.01
N LYS A 377 -15.73 12.66 -26.89
CA LYS A 377 -15.87 13.84 -27.76
C LYS A 377 -15.06 15.02 -27.20
N GLY A 378 -14.57 15.88 -28.07
CA GLY A 378 -13.93 17.15 -27.66
C GLY A 378 -12.51 17.00 -27.12
N ILE A 379 -11.88 15.83 -27.29
CA ILE A 379 -10.47 15.59 -26.95
C ILE A 379 -9.69 15.18 -28.19
N ALA A 380 -8.41 15.56 -28.21
CA ALA A 380 -7.42 15.01 -29.12
C ALA A 380 -6.44 14.14 -28.31
N TYR A 381 -5.96 13.05 -28.91
CA TYR A 381 -5.02 12.14 -28.26
C TYR A 381 -3.87 11.72 -29.17
N ARG A 382 -2.78 11.26 -28.55
CA ARG A 382 -1.69 10.52 -29.20
C ARG A 382 -1.27 9.35 -28.33
N LEU A 383 -1.15 8.18 -28.97
CA LEU A 383 -0.48 7.03 -28.40
C LEU A 383 0.91 6.97 -29.02
N VAL A 384 1.96 6.99 -28.20
CA VAL A 384 3.34 7.08 -28.66
C VAL A 384 4.26 6.23 -27.79
N LYS A 385 5.41 5.87 -28.36
CA LYS A 385 6.53 5.34 -27.59
C LYS A 385 7.22 6.50 -26.86
N GLY A 386 7.35 6.37 -25.55
CA GLY A 386 7.86 7.42 -24.68
C GLY A 386 9.37 7.50 -24.62
N SER A 387 9.87 8.68 -24.21
CA SER A 387 11.23 8.92 -23.76
C SER A 387 11.22 9.94 -22.63
N LEU A 388 12.27 10.03 -21.82
CA LEU A 388 12.34 11.08 -20.78
C LEU A 388 12.27 12.48 -21.41
N ASP A 389 12.79 12.67 -22.61
CA ASP A 389 12.75 13.95 -23.31
C ASP A 389 11.33 14.29 -23.77
N LEU A 390 10.57 13.31 -24.26
CA LEU A 390 9.15 13.49 -24.55
C LEU A 390 8.38 13.86 -23.28
N ILE A 391 8.64 13.18 -22.16
CA ILE A 391 7.99 13.49 -20.88
C ILE A 391 8.27 14.95 -20.49
N ARG A 392 9.54 15.38 -20.53
CA ARG A 392 9.91 16.78 -20.23
C ARG A 392 9.17 17.75 -21.15
N GLU A 393 9.19 17.50 -22.45
CA GLU A 393 8.54 18.36 -23.45
C GLU A 393 7.03 18.48 -23.19
N MET A 394 6.35 17.36 -22.95
CA MET A 394 4.90 17.34 -22.72
C MET A 394 4.55 18.06 -21.41
N VAL A 395 5.28 17.79 -20.33
CA VAL A 395 5.09 18.47 -19.05
C VAL A 395 5.37 19.97 -19.16
N ASP A 396 6.40 20.39 -19.88
CA ASP A 396 6.69 21.80 -20.15
C ASP A 396 5.53 22.49 -20.89
N LYS A 397 4.89 21.77 -21.83
CA LYS A 397 3.67 22.20 -22.56
C LYS A 397 2.38 22.11 -21.74
N GLY A 398 2.43 21.63 -20.50
CA GLY A 398 1.25 21.50 -19.64
C GLY A 398 0.42 20.23 -19.88
N VAL A 399 0.98 19.24 -20.59
CA VAL A 399 0.30 17.99 -20.96
C VAL A 399 0.78 16.85 -20.04
N PRO A 400 -0.11 16.25 -19.22
CA PRO A 400 0.24 15.08 -18.41
C PRO A 400 0.47 13.87 -19.31
N VAL A 401 1.36 12.98 -18.89
CA VAL A 401 1.69 11.76 -19.64
C VAL A 401 1.14 10.54 -18.91
N VAL A 402 0.12 9.89 -19.47
CA VAL A 402 -0.41 8.64 -18.94
C VAL A 402 0.49 7.50 -19.39
N THR A 403 0.92 6.67 -18.45
CA THR A 403 1.77 5.52 -18.74
C THR A 403 1.62 4.44 -17.67
N THR A 404 2.34 3.33 -17.84
CA THR A 404 2.32 2.17 -16.98
C THR A 404 3.71 1.96 -16.38
N GLU A 405 3.74 1.75 -15.07
CA GLU A 405 4.88 1.13 -14.42
C GLU A 405 4.58 -0.35 -14.19
N TYR A 406 5.58 -1.18 -14.41
CA TYR A 406 5.45 -2.60 -14.21
C TYR A 406 5.75 -2.97 -12.75
N GLN A 407 4.73 -3.41 -12.01
CA GLN A 407 4.84 -3.89 -10.62
C GLN A 407 4.68 -5.41 -10.62
N GLY A 408 5.78 -6.15 -10.59
CA GLY A 408 5.76 -7.62 -10.69
C GLY A 408 5.37 -8.09 -12.09
N LEU A 409 4.13 -8.60 -12.27
CA LEU A 409 3.52 -8.97 -13.57
C LEU A 409 2.27 -8.17 -13.92
N SER A 410 1.97 -7.11 -13.16
CA SER A 410 0.82 -6.23 -13.39
C SER A 410 1.29 -4.86 -13.85
N GLY A 411 0.63 -4.32 -14.87
CA GLY A 411 0.78 -2.92 -15.24
C GLY A 411 0.01 -2.05 -14.24
N HIS A 412 0.71 -1.11 -13.61
CA HIS A 412 0.13 -0.09 -12.75
C HIS A 412 0.12 1.24 -13.49
N MET A 413 -1.08 1.76 -13.77
CA MET A 413 -1.23 2.99 -14.54
C MET A 413 -1.14 4.22 -13.64
N LEU A 414 -0.38 5.22 -14.09
CA LEU A 414 -0.22 6.50 -13.42
C LEU A 414 -0.12 7.66 -14.42
N ALA A 415 -0.24 8.89 -13.92
CA ALA A 415 -0.01 10.09 -14.72
C ALA A 415 1.30 10.77 -14.28
N VAL A 416 2.26 10.90 -15.19
CA VAL A 416 3.42 11.77 -14.99
C VAL A 416 2.98 13.22 -15.14
N ILE A 417 3.21 14.00 -14.09
CA ILE A 417 2.78 15.40 -13.97
C ILE A 417 3.95 16.34 -13.69
N GLY A 418 5.19 15.84 -13.70
CA GLY A 418 6.35 16.65 -13.40
C GLY A 418 7.66 15.89 -13.52
N TYR A 419 8.74 16.65 -13.44
CA TYR A 419 10.10 16.14 -13.36
C TYR A 419 11.00 17.12 -12.60
N ASP A 420 12.10 16.59 -12.08
CA ASP A 420 13.18 17.34 -11.47
C ASP A 420 14.53 16.77 -11.91
N ASP A 421 15.22 17.45 -12.82
CA ASP A 421 16.51 16.99 -13.34
C ASP A 421 17.62 17.04 -12.27
N ALA A 422 17.51 17.91 -11.26
CA ALA A 422 18.52 18.04 -10.21
C ALA A 422 18.52 16.82 -9.28
N GLY A 423 17.33 16.35 -8.89
CA GLY A 423 17.16 15.10 -8.15
C GLY A 423 17.09 13.84 -9.03
N GLU A 424 17.12 13.99 -10.36
CA GLU A 424 16.81 12.94 -11.33
C GLU A 424 15.48 12.22 -11.03
N LEU A 425 14.40 12.99 -10.86
CA LEU A 425 13.08 12.48 -10.45
C LEU A 425 12.01 12.71 -11.53
N ILE A 426 11.16 11.70 -11.70
CA ILE A 426 9.81 11.85 -12.22
C ILE A 426 8.87 12.15 -11.06
N ILE A 427 7.93 13.07 -11.29
CA ILE A 427 6.85 13.38 -10.35
C ILE A 427 5.56 12.85 -10.98
N ALA A 428 4.97 11.83 -10.36
CA ALA A 428 3.78 11.18 -10.86
C ALA A 428 2.62 11.32 -9.87
N GLN A 429 1.41 11.56 -10.38
CA GLN A 429 0.19 11.27 -9.64
C GLN A 429 -0.06 9.77 -9.77
N ASP A 430 0.39 9.02 -8.77
CA ASP A 430 0.03 7.62 -8.60
C ASP A 430 -1.36 7.55 -7.96
N PRO A 431 -2.30 6.78 -8.52
CA PRO A 431 -3.66 6.67 -8.00
C PRO A 431 -3.75 6.03 -6.59
N ASN A 432 -2.70 5.34 -6.12
CA ASN A 432 -2.60 4.80 -4.75
C ASN A 432 -2.41 5.87 -3.67
N TYR A 433 -2.01 7.08 -4.04
CA TYR A 433 -1.64 8.12 -3.09
C TYR A 433 -2.36 9.43 -3.43
N ILE A 434 -2.74 10.17 -2.39
CA ILE A 434 -3.26 11.53 -2.57
C ILE A 434 -2.13 12.43 -3.07
N GLU A 435 -0.97 12.36 -2.44
CA GLU A 435 0.20 13.13 -2.83
C GLU A 435 0.95 12.51 -4.01
N PRO A 436 1.42 13.33 -4.96
CA PRO A 436 2.30 12.87 -6.02
C PRO A 436 3.57 12.23 -5.49
N VAL A 437 3.87 11.07 -6.05
CA VAL A 437 5.07 10.28 -5.75
C VAL A 437 6.25 10.79 -6.57
N GLU A 438 7.44 10.66 -5.98
CA GLU A 438 8.71 10.96 -6.64
C GLU A 438 9.41 9.65 -6.95
N ILE A 439 9.71 9.41 -8.22
CA ILE A 439 10.33 8.16 -8.69
C ILE A 439 11.64 8.55 -9.37
N SER A 440 12.76 7.96 -8.96
CA SER A 440 14.04 8.23 -9.63
C SER A 440 13.99 7.83 -11.13
N TYR A 441 14.71 8.53 -11.99
CA TYR A 441 14.80 8.23 -13.41
C TYR A 441 15.26 6.80 -13.68
N ALA A 442 16.18 6.29 -12.86
CA ALA A 442 16.65 4.92 -12.97
C ALA A 442 15.54 3.91 -12.63
N ALA A 443 14.82 4.11 -11.51
CA ALA A 443 13.74 3.23 -11.10
C ALA A 443 12.56 3.28 -12.10
N PHE A 444 12.15 4.48 -12.49
CA PHE A 444 11.07 4.69 -13.47
C PHE A 444 11.40 4.02 -14.81
N ARG A 445 12.61 4.22 -15.37
CA ARG A 445 12.99 3.57 -16.63
C ARG A 445 12.97 2.05 -16.55
N LYS A 446 13.41 1.48 -15.43
CA LYS A 446 13.45 0.04 -15.22
C LYS A 446 12.06 -0.59 -15.34
N SER A 447 11.06 -0.03 -14.66
CA SER A 447 9.68 -0.53 -14.70
C SER A 447 8.96 -0.18 -16.01
N TRP A 448 9.15 1.05 -16.51
CA TRP A 448 8.46 1.63 -17.65
C TRP A 448 8.81 0.97 -19.00
N LEU A 449 10.06 0.52 -19.17
CA LEU A 449 10.51 -0.12 -20.41
C LEU A 449 9.89 -1.51 -20.62
N HIS A 450 9.39 -2.17 -19.57
CA HIS A 450 8.78 -3.50 -19.68
C HIS A 450 7.44 -3.49 -20.43
N ASP A 451 6.79 -2.33 -20.55
CA ASP A 451 5.62 -2.09 -21.40
C ASP A 451 5.97 -1.15 -22.57
N ASP A 452 7.21 -1.25 -23.05
CA ASP A 452 7.75 -0.52 -24.20
C ASP A 452 7.64 0.99 -24.12
N ALA A 453 7.61 1.52 -22.89
CA ALA A 453 7.44 2.93 -22.60
C ALA A 453 6.18 3.53 -23.26
N LEU A 454 5.08 2.77 -23.35
CA LEU A 454 3.84 3.25 -23.97
C LEU A 454 3.28 4.46 -23.23
N CYS A 455 3.03 5.54 -23.97
CA CYS A 455 2.49 6.79 -23.43
C CYS A 455 1.21 7.19 -24.15
N LEU A 456 0.18 7.51 -23.37
CA LEU A 456 -1.03 8.15 -23.84
C LEU A 456 -1.01 9.63 -23.45
N LEU A 457 -1.15 10.48 -24.46
CA LEU A 457 -1.22 11.93 -24.34
C LEU A 457 -2.62 12.38 -24.71
N MET A 458 -3.23 13.26 -23.91
CA MET A 458 -4.57 13.78 -24.14
C MET A 458 -4.62 15.29 -23.89
N VAL A 459 -5.31 16.00 -24.77
CA VAL A 459 -5.55 17.44 -24.66
C VAL A 459 -6.97 17.77 -25.15
N PRO A 460 -7.53 18.94 -24.80
CA PRO A 460 -8.75 19.42 -25.43
C PRO A 460 -8.57 19.50 -26.95
N GLN A 461 -9.62 19.22 -27.73
CA GLN A 461 -9.54 19.19 -29.21
C GLN A 461 -8.91 20.45 -29.81
N GLY A 462 -9.23 21.63 -29.26
CA GLY A 462 -8.67 22.92 -29.69
C GLY A 462 -7.18 23.11 -29.39
N LYS A 463 -6.56 22.24 -28.58
CA LYS A 463 -5.14 22.25 -28.23
C LYS A 463 -4.36 21.09 -28.87
N SER A 464 -4.91 20.45 -29.90
CA SER A 464 -4.27 19.31 -30.60
C SER A 464 -2.85 19.59 -31.10
N ALA A 465 -2.52 20.86 -31.39
CA ALA A 465 -1.17 21.29 -31.78
C ALA A 465 -0.09 21.11 -30.69
N LEU A 466 -0.48 20.91 -29.43
CA LEU A 466 0.48 20.59 -28.35
C LEU A 466 1.01 19.16 -28.45
N LEU A 467 0.23 18.26 -29.06
CA LEU A 467 0.58 16.85 -29.21
C LEU A 467 1.67 16.66 -30.26
N PRO A 468 2.53 15.64 -30.13
CA PRO A 468 3.48 15.29 -31.17
C PRO A 468 2.74 14.90 -32.47
N PRO A 469 3.40 15.08 -33.63
CA PRO A 469 2.85 14.59 -34.89
C PRO A 469 2.63 13.08 -34.83
N ALA A 470 1.58 12.60 -35.49
CA ALA A 470 1.36 11.16 -35.59
C ALA A 470 2.48 10.54 -36.44
N PRO A 471 3.12 9.45 -35.99
CA PRO A 471 4.05 8.71 -36.84
C PRO A 471 3.32 8.15 -38.07
N GLU A 472 4.06 7.90 -39.14
CA GLU A 472 3.51 7.20 -40.30
C GLU A 472 2.97 5.83 -39.86
N PRO A 473 1.78 5.38 -40.32
CA PRO A 473 1.17 4.16 -39.81
C PRO A 473 2.05 2.92 -39.91
N ALA A 474 2.92 2.83 -40.92
CA ALA A 474 3.85 1.72 -41.11
C ALA A 474 5.02 1.72 -40.11
N LEU A 475 5.29 2.84 -39.46
CA LEU A 475 6.35 3.04 -38.46
C LEU A 475 5.78 3.24 -37.05
N ASP A 476 4.45 3.18 -36.89
CA ASP A 476 3.77 3.41 -35.62
C ASP A 476 3.79 2.16 -34.74
N SER A 477 4.94 1.94 -34.09
CA SER A 477 5.12 0.85 -33.12
C SER A 477 4.09 0.88 -32.00
N ALA A 478 3.64 2.08 -31.57
CA ALA A 478 2.70 2.21 -30.46
C ALA A 478 1.31 1.70 -30.85
N ARG A 479 0.83 2.06 -32.04
CA ARG A 479 -0.39 1.50 -32.62
C ARG A 479 -0.26 0.01 -32.91
N GLY A 480 0.87 -0.42 -33.48
CA GLY A 480 1.14 -1.83 -33.75
C GLY A 480 1.06 -2.71 -32.50
N MET A 481 1.59 -2.23 -31.37
CA MET A 481 1.48 -2.91 -30.07
C MET A 481 0.03 -3.00 -29.60
N LEU A 482 -0.76 -1.94 -29.73
CA LEU A 482 -2.17 -1.94 -29.34
C LEU A 482 -2.98 -2.98 -30.15
N GLU A 483 -2.75 -3.04 -31.46
CA GLU A 483 -3.38 -4.00 -32.35
C GLU A 483 -2.96 -5.44 -32.01
N LEU A 484 -1.66 -5.68 -31.78
CA LEU A 484 -1.14 -6.97 -31.32
C LEU A 484 -1.82 -7.44 -30.02
N LEU A 485 -1.86 -6.57 -29.01
CA LEU A 485 -2.49 -6.90 -27.72
C LEU A 485 -3.98 -7.18 -27.87
N ARG A 486 -4.68 -6.48 -28.78
CA ARG A 486 -6.09 -6.76 -29.07
C ARG A 486 -6.29 -8.15 -29.65
N VAL A 487 -5.47 -8.55 -30.63
CA VAL A 487 -5.55 -9.86 -31.27
C VAL A 487 -5.19 -10.98 -30.28
N PHE A 488 -4.11 -10.79 -29.52
CA PHE A 488 -3.66 -11.74 -28.51
C PHE A 488 -4.73 -11.97 -27.42
N ASN A 489 -5.28 -10.89 -26.86
CA ASN A 489 -6.34 -10.95 -25.86
C ASN A 489 -7.67 -11.51 -26.41
N GLY A 490 -7.88 -11.43 -27.72
CA GLY A 490 -9.01 -12.06 -28.42
C GLY A 490 -8.84 -13.56 -28.67
N GLY A 491 -7.68 -14.15 -28.30
CA GLY A 491 -7.41 -15.59 -28.40
C GLY A 491 -6.94 -16.06 -29.78
N ASN A 492 -6.72 -15.16 -30.75
CA ASN A 492 -6.20 -15.54 -32.06
C ASN A 492 -4.66 -15.63 -32.02
N LEU A 493 -4.15 -16.68 -31.38
CA LEU A 493 -2.71 -16.86 -31.11
C LEU A 493 -1.85 -16.91 -32.38
N ARG A 494 -2.39 -17.46 -33.48
CA ARG A 494 -1.66 -17.51 -34.76
C ARG A 494 -1.44 -16.11 -35.32
N LEU A 495 -2.50 -15.32 -35.43
CA LEU A 495 -2.39 -13.95 -35.94
C LEU A 495 -1.55 -13.08 -34.99
N ALA A 496 -1.68 -13.27 -33.68
CA ALA A 496 -0.86 -12.58 -32.69
C ALA A 496 0.63 -12.91 -32.89
N ALA A 497 1.00 -14.18 -33.11
CA ALA A 497 2.39 -14.57 -33.38
C ALA A 497 2.93 -13.91 -34.66
N GLU A 498 2.16 -13.92 -35.75
CA GLU A 498 2.53 -13.29 -37.03
C GLU A 498 2.72 -11.76 -36.88
N GLN A 499 1.81 -11.09 -36.15
CA GLN A 499 1.92 -9.65 -35.87
C GLN A 499 3.10 -9.33 -34.95
N ALA A 500 3.33 -10.14 -33.92
CA ALA A 500 4.46 -9.97 -33.01
C ALA A 500 5.81 -10.11 -33.72
N GLN A 501 5.95 -11.08 -34.62
CA GLN A 501 7.16 -11.24 -35.43
C GLN A 501 7.44 -10.01 -36.30
N ARG A 502 6.42 -9.55 -37.06
CA ARG A 502 6.55 -8.35 -37.90
C ARG A 502 6.91 -7.11 -37.10
N LEU A 503 6.26 -6.93 -35.94
CA LEU A 503 6.49 -5.77 -35.08
C LEU A 503 7.89 -5.81 -34.44
N HIS A 504 8.40 -6.99 -34.08
CA HIS A 504 9.77 -7.16 -33.60
C HIS A 504 10.81 -6.91 -34.70
N GLU A 505 10.52 -7.30 -35.95
CA GLU A 505 11.39 -6.99 -37.10
C GLU A 505 11.43 -5.50 -37.40
N LEU A 506 10.29 -4.81 -37.27
CA LEU A 506 10.17 -3.37 -37.45
C LEU A 506 10.94 -2.59 -36.37
N ASP A 507 10.75 -2.95 -35.10
CA ASP A 507 11.41 -2.31 -33.96
C ASP A 507 11.95 -3.38 -32.99
N LYS A 508 13.25 -3.66 -33.14
CA LYS A 508 13.97 -4.65 -32.32
C LYS A 508 14.11 -4.26 -30.86
N THR A 509 13.75 -3.03 -30.50
CA THR A 509 13.82 -2.56 -29.11
C THR A 509 12.54 -2.85 -28.32
N LEU A 510 11.51 -3.42 -28.97
CA LEU A 510 10.25 -3.75 -28.31
C LEU A 510 10.32 -5.11 -27.58
N LEU A 511 9.87 -5.12 -26.33
CA LEU A 511 9.75 -6.27 -25.44
C LEU A 511 8.37 -6.93 -25.52
N THR A 512 7.27 -6.18 -25.72
CA THR A 512 5.90 -6.73 -25.79
C THR A 512 5.73 -7.80 -26.87
N PRO A 513 6.25 -7.62 -28.10
CA PRO A 513 6.14 -8.66 -29.12
C PRO A 513 6.85 -9.97 -28.71
N LEU A 514 8.06 -9.85 -28.13
CA LEU A 514 8.81 -10.99 -27.63
C LEU A 514 8.10 -11.67 -26.45
N ARG A 515 7.46 -10.90 -25.58
CA ARG A 515 6.67 -11.41 -24.46
C ARG A 515 5.47 -12.21 -24.95
N VAL A 516 4.70 -11.68 -25.90
CA VAL A 516 3.56 -12.39 -26.51
C VAL A 516 4.03 -13.69 -27.16
N LEU A 517 5.14 -13.68 -27.92
CA LEU A 517 5.71 -14.88 -28.51
C LEU A 517 6.19 -15.90 -27.46
N ALA A 518 6.79 -15.45 -26.37
CA ALA A 518 7.20 -16.30 -25.25
C ALA A 518 5.98 -16.93 -24.54
N GLU A 519 4.90 -16.18 -24.30
CA GLU A 519 3.66 -16.70 -23.72
C GLU A 519 3.03 -17.77 -24.62
N ILE A 520 2.96 -17.54 -25.93
CA ILE A 520 2.48 -18.53 -26.91
C ILE A 520 3.37 -19.78 -26.91
N ALA A 521 4.70 -19.62 -26.83
CA ALA A 521 5.63 -20.74 -26.79
C ALA A 521 5.50 -21.58 -25.50
N ILE A 522 5.18 -20.95 -24.37
CA ILE A 522 4.89 -21.65 -23.11
C ILE A 522 3.66 -22.54 -23.25
N ASP A 523 2.57 -21.99 -23.79
CA ASP A 523 1.32 -22.73 -23.99
C ASP A 523 1.50 -23.90 -24.95
N ALA A 524 2.32 -23.70 -26.00
CA ALA A 524 2.72 -24.73 -26.94
C ALA A 524 3.77 -25.72 -26.40
N LYS A 525 4.31 -25.49 -25.19
CA LYS A 525 5.45 -26.23 -24.61
C LYS A 525 6.69 -26.27 -25.52
N ALA A 526 6.89 -25.21 -26.30
CA ALA A 526 7.97 -25.04 -27.27
C ALA A 526 9.22 -24.44 -26.59
N GLU A 527 10.03 -25.30 -25.94
CA GLU A 527 11.17 -24.87 -25.11
C GLU A 527 12.22 -24.06 -25.88
N THR A 528 12.57 -24.50 -27.10
CA THR A 528 13.65 -23.90 -27.90
C THR A 528 13.30 -22.48 -28.31
N GLU A 529 12.07 -22.29 -28.80
CA GLU A 529 11.50 -21.01 -29.19
C GLU A 529 11.40 -20.08 -27.99
N LEU A 530 10.85 -20.57 -26.87
CA LEU A 530 10.76 -19.83 -25.62
C LEU A 530 12.13 -19.29 -25.18
N ARG A 531 13.17 -20.14 -25.22
CA ARG A 531 14.53 -19.73 -24.88
C ARG A 531 15.04 -18.65 -25.83
N GLY A 532 14.83 -18.82 -27.14
CA GLY A 532 15.22 -17.85 -28.16
C GLY A 532 14.60 -16.47 -27.93
N TYR A 533 13.29 -16.41 -27.66
CA TYR A 533 12.60 -15.14 -27.39
C TYR A 533 13.08 -14.48 -26.10
N CYS A 534 13.33 -15.26 -25.05
CA CYS A 534 13.85 -14.71 -23.80
C CYS A 534 15.28 -14.17 -23.94
N GLU A 535 16.15 -14.88 -24.67
CA GLU A 535 17.51 -14.40 -24.97
C GLU A 535 17.48 -13.14 -25.83
N ALA A 536 16.56 -13.04 -26.79
CA ALA A 536 16.34 -11.82 -27.55
C ALA A 536 15.91 -10.65 -26.65
N ALA A 537 14.96 -10.89 -25.73
CA ALA A 537 14.50 -9.87 -24.78
C ALA A 537 15.63 -9.41 -23.83
N LEU A 538 16.50 -10.32 -23.41
CA LEU A 538 17.65 -9.98 -22.56
C LEU A 538 18.75 -9.21 -23.28
N LYS A 539 18.83 -9.28 -24.61
CA LYS A 539 19.69 -8.40 -25.42
C LYS A 539 19.16 -6.98 -25.49
N VAL A 540 17.83 -6.81 -25.46
CA VAL A 540 17.18 -5.50 -25.41
C VAL A 540 17.30 -4.88 -24.03
N SER A 541 16.99 -5.64 -22.98
CA SER A 541 17.06 -5.22 -21.58
C SER A 541 17.66 -6.37 -20.76
N SER A 542 18.90 -6.21 -20.32
CA SER A 542 19.62 -7.23 -19.54
C SER A 542 18.96 -7.54 -18.19
N ASP A 543 18.13 -6.62 -17.70
CA ASP A 543 17.32 -6.68 -16.49
C ASP A 543 15.86 -7.08 -16.75
N CYS A 544 15.52 -7.52 -17.98
CA CYS A 544 14.19 -8.01 -18.33
C CYS A 544 13.78 -9.21 -17.46
N PHE A 545 13.00 -8.93 -16.42
CA PHE A 545 12.69 -9.90 -15.38
C PHE A 545 11.77 -11.03 -15.92
N TRP A 546 10.78 -10.69 -16.76
CA TRP A 546 9.88 -11.69 -17.35
C TRP A 546 10.65 -12.68 -18.23
N ALA A 547 11.67 -12.21 -18.95
CA ALA A 547 12.50 -13.08 -19.79
C ALA A 547 13.33 -14.05 -18.93
N ARG A 548 13.92 -13.58 -17.82
CA ARG A 548 14.63 -14.45 -16.86
C ARG A 548 13.69 -15.50 -16.24
N ARG A 549 12.47 -15.09 -15.89
CA ARG A 549 11.42 -15.99 -15.39
C ARG A 549 11.06 -17.04 -16.41
N HIS A 550 10.87 -16.66 -17.66
CA HIS A 550 10.51 -17.57 -18.74
C HIS A 550 11.66 -18.52 -19.13
N LEU A 551 12.92 -18.10 -19.03
CA LEU A 551 14.07 -19.02 -19.14
C LEU A 551 14.07 -20.08 -18.04
N ALA A 552 13.74 -19.69 -16.81
CA ALA A 552 13.59 -20.64 -15.71
C ALA A 552 12.38 -21.57 -15.92
N ALA A 553 11.29 -21.07 -16.51
CA ALA A 553 10.15 -21.89 -16.92
C ALA A 553 10.50 -22.87 -18.06
N ALA A 554 11.34 -22.48 -19.02
CA ALA A 554 11.85 -23.37 -20.06
C ALA A 554 12.61 -24.56 -19.45
N THR A 555 13.49 -24.31 -18.47
CA THR A 555 14.20 -25.37 -17.72
C THR A 555 13.26 -26.28 -16.93
N LEU A 556 12.15 -25.72 -16.43
CA LEU A 556 11.10 -26.48 -15.74
C LEU A 556 10.35 -27.40 -16.71
N LEU A 557 10.04 -26.95 -17.92
CA LEU A 557 9.43 -27.77 -18.98
C LEU A 557 10.31 -28.98 -19.33
N SER A 558 11.64 -28.85 -19.25
CA SER A 558 12.57 -29.97 -19.42
C SER A 558 12.63 -30.93 -18.22
N GLY A 559 11.80 -30.74 -17.18
CA GLY A 559 11.76 -31.59 -15.97
C GLY A 559 12.91 -31.37 -14.98
N LYS A 560 13.77 -30.37 -15.18
CA LYS A 560 14.97 -30.15 -14.35
C LYS A 560 14.67 -29.24 -13.15
N LEU A 561 13.90 -29.77 -12.19
CA LEU A 561 13.38 -29.03 -11.03
C LEU A 561 14.46 -28.27 -10.22
N GLU A 562 15.60 -28.88 -9.90
CA GLU A 562 16.67 -28.21 -9.15
C GLU A 562 17.35 -27.10 -9.95
N ALA A 563 17.50 -27.27 -11.26
CA ALA A 563 18.10 -26.26 -12.12
C ALA A 563 17.16 -25.06 -12.27
N ALA A 564 15.87 -25.32 -12.49
CA ALA A 564 14.83 -24.30 -12.50
C ALA A 564 14.80 -23.54 -11.16
N LEU A 565 14.82 -24.24 -10.02
CA LEU A 565 14.84 -23.61 -8.70
C LEU A 565 16.05 -22.68 -8.51
N ARG A 566 17.25 -23.07 -8.99
CA ARG A 566 18.44 -22.20 -8.94
C ARG A 566 18.25 -20.94 -9.78
N GLN A 567 17.73 -21.07 -11.00
CA GLN A 567 17.49 -19.93 -11.90
C GLN A 567 16.41 -19.00 -11.35
N PHE A 568 15.29 -19.53 -10.82
CA PHE A 568 14.25 -18.73 -10.19
C PHE A 568 14.75 -18.00 -8.94
N ARG A 569 15.61 -18.61 -8.13
CA ARG A 569 16.24 -17.93 -6.98
C ARG A 569 17.18 -16.81 -7.41
N GLN A 570 17.91 -16.98 -8.51
CA GLN A 570 18.74 -15.92 -9.08
C GLN A 570 17.88 -14.76 -9.60
N ALA A 571 16.76 -15.06 -10.27
CA ALA A 571 15.80 -14.05 -10.70
C ALA A 571 15.19 -13.30 -9.50
N LEU A 572 14.76 -14.03 -8.46
CA LEU A 572 14.21 -13.46 -7.23
C LEU A 572 15.25 -12.62 -6.46
N ALA A 573 16.54 -12.95 -6.54
CA ALA A 573 17.59 -12.15 -5.91
C ALA A 573 17.73 -10.75 -6.53
N LEU A 574 17.38 -10.60 -7.81
CA LEU A 574 17.36 -9.33 -8.54
C LEU A 574 16.08 -8.53 -8.30
N HIS A 575 14.97 -9.21 -8.04
CA HIS A 575 13.64 -8.63 -7.81
C HIS A 575 12.99 -9.30 -6.60
N ARG A 576 13.38 -8.85 -5.41
CA ARG A 576 12.97 -9.49 -4.14
C ARG A 576 11.47 -9.37 -3.84
N ASP A 577 10.81 -8.43 -4.50
CA ASP A 577 9.41 -8.05 -4.27
C ASP A 577 8.49 -8.63 -5.37
N ASP A 578 9.01 -9.51 -6.25
CA ASP A 578 8.18 -10.21 -7.25
C ASP A 578 7.45 -11.39 -6.60
N HIS A 579 6.21 -11.14 -6.20
CA HIS A 579 5.35 -12.11 -5.55
C HIS A 579 5.10 -13.39 -6.39
N LEU A 580 5.11 -13.30 -7.72
CA LEU A 580 4.91 -14.47 -8.59
C LEU A 580 6.16 -15.35 -8.67
N LEU A 581 7.36 -14.75 -8.66
CA LEU A 581 8.60 -15.48 -8.46
C LEU A 581 8.65 -16.14 -7.07
N VAL A 582 8.23 -15.43 -6.02
CA VAL A 582 8.16 -16.00 -4.66
C VAL A 582 7.28 -17.24 -4.64
N ILE A 583 6.07 -17.18 -5.20
CA ILE A 583 5.19 -18.35 -5.31
C ILE A 583 5.85 -19.47 -6.12
N THR A 584 6.42 -19.16 -7.28
CA THR A 584 7.02 -20.19 -8.14
C THR A 584 8.14 -20.93 -7.41
N VAL A 585 9.00 -20.20 -6.69
CA VAL A 585 10.05 -20.79 -5.84
C VAL A 585 9.43 -21.62 -4.71
N ALA A 586 8.37 -21.14 -4.06
CA ALA A 586 7.69 -21.86 -2.99
C ALA A 586 7.05 -23.17 -3.48
N GLU A 587 6.34 -23.14 -4.60
CA GLU A 587 5.72 -24.32 -5.24
C GLU A 587 6.78 -25.34 -5.65
N LEU A 588 7.90 -24.91 -6.23
CA LEU A 588 9.03 -25.79 -6.56
C LEU A 588 9.67 -26.41 -5.32
N LEU A 589 9.81 -25.66 -4.23
CA LEU A 589 10.32 -26.20 -2.97
C LEU A 589 9.38 -27.26 -2.41
N ILE A 590 8.07 -27.02 -2.45
CA ILE A 590 7.06 -27.98 -2.02
C ILE A 590 7.11 -29.25 -2.90
N ALA A 591 7.20 -29.10 -4.23
CA ALA A 591 7.33 -30.20 -5.18
C ALA A 591 8.60 -31.04 -4.92
N LEU A 592 9.71 -30.38 -4.53
CA LEU A 592 10.97 -31.01 -4.11
C LEU A 592 10.92 -31.57 -2.67
N LYS A 593 9.73 -31.69 -2.07
CA LYS A 593 9.48 -32.17 -0.69
C LYS A 593 10.14 -31.31 0.41
N ARG A 594 10.50 -30.06 0.10
CA ARG A 594 11.04 -29.07 1.04
C ARG A 594 9.91 -28.15 1.50
N LYS A 595 8.91 -28.72 2.19
CA LYS A 595 7.67 -28.00 2.55
C LYS A 595 7.90 -26.79 3.46
N LYS A 596 8.63 -26.93 4.58
CA LYS A 596 8.87 -25.84 5.54
C LYS A 596 9.37 -24.53 4.89
N PRO A 597 10.46 -24.53 4.09
CA PRO A 597 10.91 -23.30 3.44
C PRO A 597 9.94 -22.81 2.35
N GLY A 598 9.18 -23.69 1.71
CA GLY A 598 8.13 -23.30 0.77
C GLY A 598 6.98 -22.55 1.46
N LEU A 599 6.44 -23.10 2.55
CA LEU A 599 5.38 -22.46 3.33
C LEU A 599 5.83 -21.13 3.95
N ALA A 600 7.08 -21.05 4.41
CA ALA A 600 7.65 -19.80 4.94
C ALA A 600 7.71 -18.69 3.86
N LEU A 601 8.00 -19.04 2.60
CA LEU A 601 7.95 -18.08 1.50
C LEU A 601 6.53 -17.64 1.17
N LEU A 602 5.55 -18.56 1.20
CA LEU A 602 4.14 -18.21 1.00
C LEU A 602 3.64 -17.28 2.11
N ALA A 603 3.95 -17.57 3.36
CA ALA A 603 3.58 -16.73 4.49
C ALA A 603 4.21 -15.34 4.39
N ARG A 604 5.49 -15.25 4.01
CA ARG A 604 6.15 -13.95 3.76
C ARG A 604 5.48 -13.18 2.62
N ALA A 605 5.08 -13.86 1.54
CA ALA A 605 4.37 -13.20 0.45
C ALA A 605 3.04 -12.59 0.91
N LEU A 606 2.36 -13.21 1.89
CA LEU A 606 1.14 -12.68 2.50
C LEU A 606 1.38 -11.58 3.53
N GLU A 607 2.57 -11.51 4.13
CA GLU A 607 2.99 -10.36 4.95
C GLU A 607 3.21 -9.11 4.08
N GLU A 608 3.62 -9.29 2.81
CA GLU A 608 3.78 -8.20 1.83
C GLU A 608 2.45 -7.83 1.15
N ASP A 609 1.69 -8.82 0.65
CA ASP A 609 0.35 -8.65 0.08
C ASP A 609 -0.65 -9.65 0.73
N PRO A 610 -1.43 -9.22 1.73
CA PRO A 610 -2.40 -10.07 2.41
C PRO A 610 -3.49 -10.64 1.48
N GLN A 611 -3.76 -9.98 0.37
CA GLN A 611 -4.78 -10.35 -0.62
C GLN A 611 -4.25 -11.27 -1.71
N PHE A 612 -2.98 -11.68 -1.63
CA PHE A 612 -2.35 -12.46 -2.68
C PHE A 612 -2.96 -13.86 -2.82
N ARG A 613 -3.99 -13.95 -3.66
CA ARG A 613 -4.90 -15.09 -3.79
C ARG A 613 -4.15 -16.42 -3.95
N ARG A 614 -3.20 -16.47 -4.89
CA ARG A 614 -2.50 -17.73 -5.23
C ARG A 614 -1.63 -18.22 -4.06
N ALA A 615 -0.94 -17.33 -3.36
CA ALA A 615 -0.12 -17.71 -2.21
C ALA A 615 -1.01 -18.24 -1.07
N ARG A 616 -2.11 -17.53 -0.79
CA ARG A 616 -3.06 -17.89 0.26
C ARG A 616 -3.78 -19.20 -0.03
N LEU A 617 -4.21 -19.43 -1.27
CA LEU A 617 -4.84 -20.70 -1.68
C LEU A 617 -3.85 -21.85 -1.55
N ARG A 618 -2.61 -21.67 -2.03
CA ARG A 618 -1.58 -22.71 -1.94
C ARG A 618 -1.23 -23.04 -0.49
N LEU A 619 -1.14 -22.01 0.37
CA LEU A 619 -0.91 -22.18 1.80
C LEU A 619 -2.07 -22.94 2.47
N ALA A 620 -3.32 -22.57 2.16
CA ALA A 620 -4.51 -23.24 2.69
C ALA A 620 -4.55 -24.73 2.32
N GLN A 621 -4.24 -25.07 1.06
CA GLN A 621 -4.20 -26.46 0.59
C GLN A 621 -3.13 -27.29 1.31
N GLU A 622 -1.92 -26.74 1.49
CA GLU A 622 -0.84 -27.46 2.18
C GLU A 622 -1.08 -27.59 3.68
N LEU A 623 -1.86 -26.69 4.29
CA LEU A 623 -2.23 -26.74 5.71
C LEU A 623 -3.48 -27.58 5.96
N ALA A 624 -4.28 -27.94 4.96
CA ALA A 624 -5.58 -28.59 5.12
C ALA A 624 -5.55 -29.84 6.02
N GLU A 625 -4.50 -30.66 5.90
CA GLU A 625 -4.30 -31.86 6.72
C GLU A 625 -3.51 -31.58 8.01
N ALA A 626 -2.55 -30.64 7.97
CA ALA A 626 -1.60 -30.42 9.05
C ALA A 626 -2.11 -29.45 10.13
N ASP A 627 -2.92 -28.47 9.74
CA ASP A 627 -3.49 -27.42 10.59
C ASP A 627 -4.82 -26.94 9.98
N LYS A 628 -5.87 -27.73 10.24
CA LYS A 628 -7.22 -27.46 9.73
C LYS A 628 -7.77 -26.08 10.14
N PRO A 629 -7.57 -25.58 11.38
CA PRO A 629 -7.96 -24.21 11.74
C PRO A 629 -7.27 -23.13 10.90
N ALA A 630 -5.95 -23.21 10.68
CA ALA A 630 -5.24 -22.24 9.85
C ALA A 630 -5.67 -22.34 8.37
N ALA A 631 -5.85 -23.55 7.85
CA ALA A 631 -6.36 -23.76 6.49
C ALA A 631 -7.76 -23.15 6.31
N THR A 632 -8.65 -23.37 7.29
CA THR A 632 -10.01 -22.80 7.29
C THR A 632 -9.96 -21.27 7.27
N TRP A 633 -9.07 -20.67 8.07
CA TRP A 633 -8.86 -19.22 8.08
C TRP A 633 -8.46 -18.70 6.69
N HIS A 634 -7.43 -19.29 6.07
CA HIS A 634 -6.99 -18.85 4.74
C HIS A 634 -8.07 -19.05 3.67
N ALA A 635 -8.81 -20.15 3.70
CA ALA A 635 -9.93 -20.40 2.79
C ALA A 635 -11.07 -19.38 2.97
N ARG A 636 -11.43 -19.04 4.22
CA ARG A 636 -12.42 -18.00 4.54
C ARG A 636 -12.02 -16.64 3.96
N VAL A 637 -10.77 -16.24 4.18
CA VAL A 637 -10.23 -14.97 3.69
C VAL A 637 -10.35 -14.87 2.16
N LEU A 638 -10.08 -15.96 1.43
CA LEU A 638 -10.22 -15.99 -0.03
C LEU A 638 -11.67 -15.79 -0.48
N VAL A 639 -12.63 -16.48 0.14
CA VAL A 639 -14.06 -16.34 -0.17
C VAL A 639 -14.58 -14.94 0.16
N GLU A 640 -14.06 -14.31 1.22
CA GLU A 640 -14.44 -12.93 1.56
C GLU A 640 -13.86 -11.91 0.57
N PHE A 641 -12.65 -12.13 0.06
CA PHE A 641 -12.09 -11.27 -1.00
C PHE A 641 -12.80 -11.42 -2.34
N ASP A 642 -13.21 -12.64 -2.70
CA ASP A 642 -13.96 -12.96 -3.90
C ASP A 642 -14.95 -14.11 -3.65
N PRO A 643 -16.24 -13.79 -3.37
CA PRO A 643 -17.27 -14.80 -3.16
C PRO A 643 -17.58 -15.67 -4.40
N THR A 644 -17.10 -15.28 -5.58
CA THR A 644 -17.31 -16.04 -6.83
C THR A 644 -16.20 -17.06 -7.10
N ASP A 645 -15.15 -17.08 -6.29
CA ASP A 645 -14.02 -17.99 -6.44
C ASP A 645 -14.41 -19.44 -6.13
N ALA A 646 -14.65 -20.23 -7.17
CA ALA A 646 -15.04 -21.63 -7.07
C ALA A 646 -14.06 -22.49 -6.24
N GLN A 647 -12.76 -22.28 -6.40
CA GLN A 647 -11.74 -23.09 -5.69
C GLN A 647 -11.71 -22.75 -4.20
N ALA A 648 -11.80 -21.46 -3.85
CA ALA A 648 -11.85 -21.03 -2.46
C ALA A 648 -13.13 -21.52 -1.77
N ARG A 649 -14.28 -21.45 -2.45
CA ARG A 649 -15.57 -21.95 -1.95
C ARG A 649 -15.54 -23.45 -1.70
N GLU A 650 -15.02 -24.22 -2.66
CA GLU A 650 -14.90 -25.67 -2.54
C GLU A 650 -14.03 -26.03 -1.34
N LEU A 651 -12.84 -25.41 -1.24
CA LEU A 651 -11.93 -25.64 -0.12
C LEU A 651 -12.56 -25.25 1.22
N LEU A 652 -13.25 -24.12 1.30
CA LEU A 652 -13.92 -23.70 2.54
C LEU A 652 -15.07 -24.65 2.91
N THR A 653 -15.83 -25.13 1.92
CA THR A 653 -16.89 -26.12 2.14
C THR A 653 -16.32 -27.43 2.68
N GLN A 654 -15.20 -27.91 2.12
CA GLN A 654 -14.52 -29.11 2.59
C GLN A 654 -14.01 -28.96 4.03
N LEU A 655 -13.51 -27.76 4.40
CA LEU A 655 -12.91 -27.52 5.71
C LEU A 655 -13.94 -27.18 6.79
N ALA A 656 -14.98 -26.39 6.47
CA ALA A 656 -15.89 -25.77 7.43
C ALA A 656 -17.39 -25.92 7.10
N GLY A 657 -17.74 -26.58 5.99
CA GLY A 657 -19.13 -26.80 5.56
C GLY A 657 -19.73 -25.67 4.74
N GLU A 658 -20.87 -25.94 4.11
CA GLU A 658 -21.54 -25.01 3.18
C GLU A 658 -22.14 -23.77 3.90
N THR A 659 -22.50 -23.90 5.17
CA THR A 659 -23.01 -22.78 5.98
C THR A 659 -22.00 -21.65 6.09
N ALA A 660 -20.72 -21.96 6.27
CA ALA A 660 -19.64 -20.97 6.34
C ALA A 660 -19.52 -20.13 5.05
N VAL A 661 -19.72 -20.76 3.89
CA VAL A 661 -19.72 -20.05 2.59
C VAL A 661 -20.95 -19.13 2.49
N ARG A 662 -22.14 -19.66 2.81
CA ARG A 662 -23.41 -18.92 2.72
C ARG A 662 -23.44 -17.69 3.65
N GLU A 663 -22.84 -17.78 4.84
CA GLU A 663 -22.72 -16.65 5.76
C GLU A 663 -21.97 -15.47 5.13
N ILE A 664 -20.81 -15.74 4.51
CA ILE A 664 -19.98 -14.72 3.84
C ILE A 664 -20.72 -14.14 2.62
N GLU A 665 -21.34 -14.98 1.80
CA GLU A 665 -22.11 -14.55 0.63
C GLU A 665 -23.30 -13.66 1.01
N SER A 666 -24.00 -14.00 2.09
CA SER A 666 -25.16 -13.23 2.56
C SER A 666 -24.77 -11.82 3.02
N ALA A 667 -23.56 -11.66 3.55
CA ALA A 667 -23.01 -10.38 3.95
C ALA A 667 -22.55 -9.56 2.73
N ALA A 668 -21.88 -10.19 1.76
CA ALA A 668 -21.44 -9.52 0.54
C ALA A 668 -22.62 -8.88 -0.23
N LYS A 669 -23.80 -9.52 -0.22
CA LYS A 669 -25.03 -8.96 -0.82
C LYS A 669 -25.58 -7.74 -0.08
N LYS A 670 -25.33 -7.62 1.23
CA LYS A 670 -25.74 -6.47 2.06
C LYS A 670 -24.78 -5.29 1.91
N ASP A 671 -23.50 -5.56 1.68
CA ASP A 671 -22.44 -4.56 1.54
C ASP A 671 -22.25 -4.04 0.10
N THR A 672 -22.95 -4.60 -0.90
CA THR A 672 -23.01 -4.00 -2.24
C THR A 672 -23.69 -2.61 -2.17
N PRO A 673 -23.03 -1.51 -2.56
CA PRO A 673 -23.69 -0.21 -2.70
C PRO A 673 -24.58 -0.22 -3.95
N ALA A 674 -25.72 -0.88 -3.85
CA ALA A 674 -26.78 -0.87 -4.84
C ALA A 674 -28.13 -0.94 -4.13
N ALA A 675 -28.51 0.13 -3.38
CA ALA A 675 -29.90 0.43 -3.00
C ALA A 675 -30.12 1.70 -2.14
N LYS A 676 -29.20 2.68 -2.07
CA LYS A 676 -29.50 4.00 -1.44
C LYS A 676 -29.07 5.23 -2.26
N ALA A 677 -28.97 5.09 -3.57
CA ALA A 677 -29.13 6.22 -4.49
C ALA A 677 -30.51 6.11 -5.14
N LYS A 678 -31.56 6.54 -4.42
CA LYS A 678 -32.77 6.98 -5.11
C LYS A 678 -32.33 8.18 -5.94
N ALA A 679 -32.40 8.03 -7.26
CA ALA A 679 -32.23 9.10 -8.21
C ALA A 679 -32.98 10.34 -7.72
N ALA A 680 -32.24 11.41 -7.40
CA ALA A 680 -32.82 12.73 -7.53
C ALA A 680 -33.07 12.93 -9.03
N PRO A 681 -34.29 13.25 -9.47
CA PRO A 681 -34.54 13.47 -10.89
C PRO A 681 -33.68 14.64 -11.37
N ALA A 682 -33.09 14.45 -12.55
CA ALA A 682 -32.28 15.43 -13.24
C ALA A 682 -33.03 16.78 -13.32
N GLY A 683 -32.52 17.80 -12.62
CA GLY A 683 -32.93 19.17 -12.82
C GLY A 683 -32.43 19.63 -14.18
N THR A 684 -33.35 19.84 -15.11
CA THR A 684 -33.13 20.58 -16.36
C THR A 684 -32.71 22.02 -16.05
N PRO A 685 -31.76 22.61 -16.80
CA PRO A 685 -31.41 24.01 -16.66
C PRO A 685 -32.45 24.84 -17.43
N THR A 686 -33.23 25.66 -16.74
CA THR A 686 -34.03 26.73 -17.36
C THR A 686 -33.55 28.08 -16.84
N SER A 687 -32.96 28.84 -17.75
CA SER A 687 -32.79 30.30 -17.69
C SER A 687 -34.14 31.01 -17.94
N SER A 688 -34.16 32.33 -17.63
CA SER A 688 -35.23 33.36 -17.78
C SER A 688 -36.26 33.36 -16.63
N GLU A 689 -36.16 34.31 -15.69
CA GLU A 689 -36.76 35.67 -15.71
C GLU A 689 -38.27 35.64 -15.38
N GLU A 690 -38.65 36.47 -14.39
CA GLU A 690 -40.00 37.02 -14.12
C GLU A 690 -41.06 35.96 -13.68
N GLU A 691 -41.92 36.13 -12.67
CA GLU A 691 -42.59 37.27 -12.06
C GLU A 691 -43.14 36.82 -10.67
N PHE A 692 -43.27 37.78 -9.75
CA PHE A 692 -44.07 37.66 -8.52
C PHE A 692 -45.55 37.85 -8.85
N GLU A 693 -46.45 37.03 -8.30
CA GLU A 693 -47.79 37.38 -7.76
C GLU A 693 -48.46 36.08 -7.22
N VAL A 694 -48.80 35.96 -5.92
CA VAL A 694 -50.11 36.26 -5.27
C VAL A 694 -51.21 35.33 -5.85
N GLU A 695 -51.99 34.51 -5.14
CA GLU A 695 -52.63 34.53 -3.81
C GLU A 695 -53.19 33.12 -3.50
N GLU A 696 -53.56 32.88 -2.23
CA GLU A 696 -54.69 32.12 -1.63
C GLU A 696 -55.51 31.15 -2.53
N ASP A 697 -56.09 30.01 -2.10
CA ASP A 697 -56.56 29.52 -0.80
C ASP A 697 -57.06 28.06 -0.96
N GLU A 698 -57.42 27.47 0.19
CA GLU A 698 -58.10 26.18 0.50
C GLU A 698 -57.29 24.87 0.58
#